data_AF-A0A3L7VDR1-F1
#
_entry.id   AF-A0A3L7VDR1-F1
#
_cell.length_a   1.000
_cell.length_b   1.000
_cell.length_c   1.000
_cell.angle_alpha   90.00
_cell.angle_beta   90.00
_cell.angle_gamma   90.00
#
_symmetry.space_group_name_H-M   'P 1'
#
loop_
_entity.id
_entity.type
_entity.pdbx_description
1 polymer ?
#
loop_
_entity_poly.entity_id
_entity_poly.type
_entity_poly.pdbx_seq_one_letter_code
_entity_poly.pdbx_strand_id
1 'polypeptide(L)'
;MSRVLHAILSAAVLAAGLQAPAITCADGAGIDAEQGLVGYWSFDEGAGTAVHDHSPSGADGQITGATWAKGIRGSALEFDGVDDFVSVRHPGSGATDKAITVEAWIQPTGSNVNANLVCAGPESLDFGMWIQGGRLVGGLWNSTGTQFSATSAGGPTPGRWCHVAMTCDLDAGKTVTLYVNGIPSGTIAATGTAIRSGHTTIDIGGRTPNSWHFRGLIDEVKVYNRVLGAEELRRPYDDYLKRRAAEIDITAYKNSPRIWTGNPEDRTVSFRGSFTVPEPTRKRVLMVCDGDHYQVFLNGKVLVPGKDFAEAQVVDITSDLVRGENVVAAQATDKGGRGGFFVHIGYPSKESPGGYQLLASGKGMKCSPHPAKGWQSREFDDSTWTPAHPVARFDSLVAMKRNFPDVGHASRDVHEFAAPELPGGESLRVEDDGLALVLRQAGGKHTFHVEDSRTQETWFMPGPPFLIDGDVSAWDGSVRCDRIDRGFRVTASGFEKYPGLTLSYTLGLRNRALDVSLDPIQFPSEKNFLSLSFPLDFGVARAGEEGYLVNSYGNYDAREGRIFHFGPAIDRYRDSGELELGGESTMPFFGIVRRGHPCVAIVSDFPAVDFELKTSLGRRSPEGDSLYATTPIWRYERGRMNEPRHITYQFLAKGGYVEVAKAYRRFLVETGRYHTLRQRIERHPICSRSGNASFFWGAPVVGELPAFMAKLEESGVDKAVLHVANRNDFVGGWKRWPNGMTAAGGTAEEFRNAADFARQAGYGFSPVDEYTPFAVGGSDYDASLRATTREGGYHEFAKEQCFFLCESQKLRFAQRDLPGVKDVVGECPYLLDCEGCSVYECHDPRHPVTSREQVLARRELLTYVRETMGSVVSEGSPLDAFTDVVDVGHGHSIGFQWWESKPGVFVPLWSLVYAGAVVDLFRVSGAEDGMPYAALYGLNARFDDYKVGATEVEWHKRISDAWPDRNCYELVGHEFVTPLVQKSRFQENDSVVDVIANFGDAEYLYGAHPVPPRDFRVFVGGVTVQE
;
A
#
# COMPACT_ATOMS: atom_id res chain seq x y z
N MET A 1 12.05 -25.28 35.99
CA MET A 1 13.08 -24.32 36.47
C MET A 1 12.72 -22.97 35.85
N SER A 2 12.54 -21.84 36.54
CA SER A 2 12.56 -21.54 37.98
C SER A 2 11.41 -20.55 38.32
N ARG A 3 11.00 -20.47 39.59
CA ARG A 3 10.13 -19.40 40.14
C ARG A 3 10.98 -18.33 40.87
N VAL A 4 10.31 -17.26 41.32
CA VAL A 4 10.78 -16.20 42.26
C VAL A 4 11.70 -15.16 41.57
N LEU A 5 11.46 -13.83 41.61
CA LEU A 5 10.73 -12.99 42.58
C LEU A 5 9.45 -12.29 42.05
N HIS A 6 8.52 -12.09 42.99
CA HIS A 6 7.48 -11.06 43.00
C HIS A 6 7.58 -10.41 44.40
N ALA A 7 7.84 -9.10 44.55
CA ALA A 7 7.60 -8.34 45.80
C ALA A 7 8.09 -6.87 45.76
N ILE A 8 7.18 -5.93 46.08
CA ILE A 8 7.38 -4.78 47.02
C ILE A 8 8.39 -3.70 46.56
N LEU A 9 8.07 -2.41 46.42
CA LEU A 9 7.19 -1.55 47.24
C LEU A 9 6.62 -0.35 46.42
N SER A 10 5.34 0.00 46.60
CA SER A 10 4.75 1.26 46.14
C SER A 10 4.34 2.14 47.34
N ALA A 11 4.82 3.39 47.39
CA ALA A 11 4.40 4.51 48.28
C ALA A 11 5.42 5.67 48.07
N ALA A 12 5.14 6.98 48.15
CA ALA A 12 3.97 7.82 48.49
C ALA A 12 4.33 9.30 48.08
N VAL A 13 3.45 10.32 47.91
CA VAL A 13 1.98 10.47 48.03
C VAL A 13 1.51 11.71 47.21
N LEU A 14 0.18 11.95 47.16
CA LEU A 14 -0.53 13.14 46.64
C LEU A 14 0.18 14.52 46.73
N ALA A 15 0.03 15.36 45.69
CA ALA A 15 -0.74 16.62 45.76
C ALA A 15 -0.92 17.35 44.41
N ALA A 16 -2.16 17.77 44.12
CA ALA A 16 -2.63 18.85 43.25
C ALA A 16 -1.76 19.42 42.09
N GLY A 17 -2.22 19.21 40.86
CA GLY A 17 -2.13 20.22 39.77
C GLY A 17 -1.20 19.92 38.59
N LEU A 18 -1.69 20.32 37.40
CA LEU A 18 -1.02 20.40 36.08
C LEU A 18 -0.68 19.09 35.32
N GLN A 19 -0.98 19.17 34.01
CA GLN A 19 -0.45 18.45 32.84
C GLN A 19 -0.35 16.91 32.85
N ALA A 20 -1.03 16.29 31.88
CA ALA A 20 -0.87 14.88 31.56
C ALA A 20 0.45 14.62 30.80
N PRO A 21 1.26 13.63 31.21
CA PRO A 21 2.30 13.06 30.35
C PRO A 21 1.67 12.08 29.35
N ALA A 22 2.21 12.02 28.13
CA ALA A 22 1.82 11.00 27.17
C ALA A 22 2.31 9.62 27.64
N ILE A 23 1.43 8.61 27.59
CA ILE A 23 1.81 7.20 27.75
C ILE A 23 1.90 6.62 26.34
N THR A 24 3.11 6.29 25.90
CA THR A 24 3.36 5.51 24.70
C THR A 24 3.17 4.03 24.98
N CYS A 25 2.36 3.36 24.16
CA CYS A 25 2.33 1.90 24.11
C CYS A 25 3.33 1.44 23.04
N ALA A 26 4.08 0.37 23.30
CA ALA A 26 5.26 0.02 22.51
C ALA A 26 4.90 -0.58 21.14
N ASP A 27 5.46 0.02 20.08
CA ASP A 27 5.43 -0.51 18.71
C ASP A 27 6.23 -1.83 18.61
N GLY A 28 5.85 -2.67 17.64
CA GLY A 28 6.52 -3.94 17.36
C GLY A 28 8.00 -3.76 17.01
N ALA A 29 8.88 -4.10 17.96
CA ALA A 29 10.34 -4.08 17.82
C ALA A 29 10.89 -2.88 17.03
N GLY A 30 10.43 -1.68 17.37
CA GLY A 30 10.99 -0.44 16.83
C GLY A 30 12.49 -0.41 17.06
N ILE A 31 13.27 -0.34 15.98
CA ILE A 31 14.71 -0.09 16.07
C ILE A 31 14.86 1.37 16.49
N ASP A 32 14.98 1.55 17.81
CA ASP A 32 15.08 2.84 18.45
C ASP A 32 16.40 3.52 18.04
N ALA A 33 16.27 4.63 17.31
CA ALA A 33 17.39 5.42 16.81
C ALA A 33 18.16 6.14 17.92
N GLU A 34 17.61 6.23 19.13
CA GLU A 34 18.30 6.75 20.32
C GLU A 34 19.00 5.63 21.10
N GLN A 35 18.68 4.35 20.84
CA GLN A 35 19.27 3.23 21.55
C GLN A 35 20.78 3.15 21.30
N GLY A 36 21.56 3.45 22.34
CA GLY A 36 23.01 3.43 22.29
C GLY A 36 23.65 4.67 21.65
N LEU A 37 22.87 5.70 21.31
CA LEU A 37 23.40 6.98 20.84
C LEU A 37 24.14 7.70 21.98
N VAL A 38 25.40 8.08 21.74
CA VAL A 38 26.29 8.74 22.72
C VAL A 38 26.89 10.05 22.22
N GLY A 39 26.59 10.46 20.99
CA GLY A 39 26.90 11.80 20.48
C GLY A 39 26.10 12.04 19.21
N TYR A 40 25.47 13.20 19.09
CA TYR A 40 24.75 13.64 17.90
C TYR A 40 24.84 15.15 17.73
N TRP A 41 25.62 15.59 16.75
CA TRP A 41 25.74 16.99 16.35
C TRP A 41 25.04 17.18 15.01
N SER A 42 23.93 17.91 15.04
CA SER A 42 23.09 18.17 13.86
C SER A 42 23.66 19.26 12.95
N PHE A 43 24.38 20.23 13.52
CA PHE A 43 24.81 21.47 12.85
C PHE A 43 23.63 22.31 12.31
N ASP A 44 22.45 22.22 12.94
CA ASP A 44 21.27 23.01 12.59
C ASP A 44 21.21 24.40 13.27
N GLU A 45 22.19 24.77 14.11
CA GLU A 45 22.20 26.06 14.82
C GLU A 45 22.34 27.27 13.87
N GLY A 46 23.04 27.09 12.75
CA GLY A 46 23.13 28.05 11.64
C GLY A 46 23.86 29.37 11.93
N ALA A 47 24.30 29.61 13.17
CA ALA A 47 25.05 30.79 13.59
C ALA A 47 25.83 30.54 14.89
N GLY A 48 26.85 31.37 15.15
CA GLY A 48 27.68 31.27 16.36
C GLY A 48 28.89 30.35 16.19
N THR A 49 29.51 29.97 17.31
CA THR A 49 30.74 29.14 17.33
C THR A 49 30.62 27.89 18.20
N ALA A 50 29.42 27.58 18.70
CA ALA A 50 29.15 26.35 19.45
C ALA A 50 28.28 25.40 18.60
N VAL A 51 28.42 24.10 18.84
CA VAL A 51 27.51 23.06 18.33
C VAL A 51 26.97 22.27 19.52
N HIS A 52 25.69 21.94 19.51
CA HIS A 52 25.04 21.25 20.60
C HIS A 52 24.99 19.74 20.34
N ASP A 53 25.20 18.96 21.40
CA ASP A 53 24.96 17.52 21.37
C ASP A 53 23.51 17.22 21.73
N HIS A 54 22.78 16.64 20.79
CA HIS A 54 21.39 16.20 20.98
C HIS A 54 21.28 14.79 21.57
N SER A 55 22.39 14.11 21.85
CA SER A 55 22.39 12.82 22.56
C SER A 55 22.26 12.99 24.08
N PRO A 56 21.99 11.92 24.84
CA PRO A 56 21.99 11.94 26.31
C PRO A 56 23.32 12.36 26.98
N SER A 57 24.41 12.51 26.23
CA SER A 57 25.73 12.86 26.79
C SER A 57 25.92 14.37 27.04
N GLY A 58 25.23 15.21 26.26
CA GLY A 58 25.39 16.68 26.28
C GLY A 58 26.83 17.14 25.97
N ALA A 59 27.54 16.44 25.09
CA ALA A 59 28.91 16.73 24.67
C ALA A 59 28.99 17.86 23.62
N ASP A 60 28.53 19.06 23.99
CA ASP A 60 28.64 20.27 23.16
C ASP A 60 30.09 20.51 22.69
N GLY A 61 30.22 21.08 21.49
CA GLY A 61 31.48 21.31 20.79
C GLY A 61 31.76 22.77 20.47
N GLN A 62 33.02 23.05 20.21
CA GLN A 62 33.53 24.37 19.85
C GLN A 62 34.04 24.37 18.40
N ILE A 63 33.48 25.25 17.58
CA ILE A 63 33.92 25.49 16.20
C ILE A 63 35.20 26.33 16.21
N THR A 64 36.18 25.91 15.40
CA THR A 64 37.38 26.67 15.04
C THR A 64 37.45 26.78 13.51
N GLY A 65 37.44 28.02 13.00
CA GLY A 65 37.61 28.35 11.58
C GLY A 65 36.38 28.08 10.69
N ALA A 66 35.78 26.89 10.78
CA ALA A 66 34.67 26.45 9.92
C ALA A 66 33.45 27.40 9.96
N THR A 67 32.70 27.46 8.86
CA THR A 67 31.59 28.41 8.68
C THR A 67 30.25 27.73 8.37
N TRP A 68 29.14 28.40 8.68
CA TRP A 68 27.80 27.86 8.46
C TRP A 68 27.40 27.91 6.98
N ALA A 69 26.96 26.77 6.45
CA ALA A 69 26.48 26.57 5.09
C ALA A 69 25.13 25.83 5.10
N LYS A 70 24.56 25.56 3.91
CA LYS A 70 23.30 24.82 3.79
C LYS A 70 23.55 23.30 3.82
N GLY A 71 22.87 22.60 4.72
CA GLY A 71 23.04 21.17 4.95
C GLY A 71 22.22 20.21 4.08
N ILE A 72 22.37 18.92 4.37
CA ILE A 72 21.50 17.81 3.96
C ILE A 72 20.12 17.92 4.61
N ARG A 73 20.11 18.48 5.82
CA ARG A 73 18.98 19.00 6.60
C ARG A 73 19.39 20.39 7.08
N GLY A 74 18.44 21.31 7.20
CA GLY A 74 18.67 22.73 7.58
C GLY A 74 20.05 23.32 7.23
N SER A 75 20.96 23.35 8.21
CA SER A 75 22.32 23.91 8.11
C SER A 75 23.42 22.84 8.24
N ALA A 76 24.65 23.19 7.84
CA ALA A 76 25.84 22.34 7.97
C ALA A 76 27.08 23.22 8.21
N LEU A 77 28.22 22.60 8.51
CA LEU A 77 29.51 23.30 8.58
C LEU A 77 30.35 23.06 7.33
N GLU A 78 30.81 24.14 6.70
CA GLU A 78 31.78 24.16 5.60
C GLU A 78 33.18 24.39 6.14
N PHE A 79 34.09 23.47 5.78
CA PHE A 79 35.50 23.44 6.14
C PHE A 79 36.36 23.74 4.90
N ASP A 80 37.41 24.55 5.05
CA ASP A 80 38.22 25.07 3.95
C ASP A 80 39.40 24.15 3.51
N GLY A 81 39.79 23.22 4.37
CA GLY A 81 40.91 22.29 4.20
C GLY A 81 42.28 22.80 4.66
N VAL A 82 42.35 23.86 5.47
CA VAL A 82 43.59 24.49 5.95
C VAL A 82 43.80 24.30 7.45
N ASP A 83 42.94 24.88 8.29
CA ASP A 83 43.04 24.82 9.76
C ASP A 83 41.70 24.64 10.49
N ASP A 84 40.59 24.49 9.76
CA ASP A 84 39.25 24.28 10.32
C ASP A 84 39.10 22.94 11.07
N PHE A 85 38.37 22.95 12.20
CA PHE A 85 37.86 21.77 12.91
C PHE A 85 36.79 22.16 13.95
N VAL A 86 35.98 21.18 14.37
CA VAL A 86 35.16 21.26 15.59
C VAL A 86 35.74 20.30 16.61
N SER A 87 35.94 20.73 17.86
CA SER A 87 36.36 19.84 18.95
C SER A 87 35.25 19.71 19.98
N VAL A 88 34.84 18.47 20.27
CA VAL A 88 33.85 18.12 21.29
C VAL A 88 34.55 17.36 22.43
N ARG A 89 34.04 17.52 23.66
CA ARG A 89 34.48 16.67 24.78
C ARG A 89 34.11 15.22 24.48
N HIS A 90 34.97 14.25 24.80
CA HIS A 90 34.59 12.85 24.65
C HIS A 90 33.35 12.57 25.52
N PRO A 91 32.25 12.01 24.96
CA PRO A 91 30.95 11.88 25.64
C PRO A 91 30.94 10.97 26.87
N GLY A 92 32.02 10.22 27.13
CA GLY A 92 32.09 9.25 28.21
C GLY A 92 31.57 7.88 27.77
N SER A 93 32.12 6.81 28.35
CA SER A 93 31.86 5.42 27.94
C SER A 93 30.49 4.91 28.42
N GLY A 94 29.41 5.46 27.87
CA GLY A 94 28.03 5.12 28.22
C GLY A 94 27.58 3.70 27.85
N ALA A 95 28.28 3.02 26.92
CA ALA A 95 28.29 1.57 26.84
C ALA A 95 29.62 1.05 26.26
N THR A 96 29.59 -0.20 25.77
CA THR A 96 30.72 -1.14 25.77
C THR A 96 32.00 -0.64 25.13
N ASP A 97 33.13 -1.01 25.72
CA ASP A 97 34.47 -0.87 25.15
C ASP A 97 34.72 -1.83 23.98
N LYS A 98 33.69 -2.51 23.44
CA LYS A 98 33.81 -3.55 22.41
C LYS A 98 33.08 -3.24 21.11
N ALA A 99 32.10 -2.34 21.13
CA ALA A 99 31.26 -2.05 19.99
C ALA A 99 31.12 -0.55 19.79
N ILE A 100 31.26 -0.08 18.56
CA ILE A 100 31.08 1.33 18.21
C ILE A 100 30.55 1.47 16.79
N THR A 101 29.74 2.49 16.56
CA THR A 101 29.42 3.02 15.23
C THR A 101 29.68 4.51 15.19
N VAL A 102 30.32 5.00 14.14
CA VAL A 102 30.49 6.42 13.85
C VAL A 102 29.94 6.68 12.46
N GLU A 103 29.01 7.63 12.30
CA GLU A 103 28.42 8.01 11.02
C GLU A 103 28.40 9.54 10.84
N ALA A 104 28.42 9.99 9.58
CA ALA A 104 28.30 11.40 9.22
C ALA A 104 27.80 11.55 7.78
N TRP A 105 27.16 12.67 7.48
CA TRP A 105 26.97 13.15 6.12
C TRP A 105 28.13 14.06 5.71
N ILE A 106 28.68 13.82 4.52
CA ILE A 106 29.79 14.62 3.98
C ILE A 106 29.54 15.04 2.53
N GLN A 107 29.94 16.25 2.16
CA GLN A 107 30.02 16.74 0.79
C GLN A 107 31.42 17.31 0.53
N PRO A 108 32.42 16.46 0.18
CA PRO A 108 33.79 16.90 -0.05
C PRO A 108 33.88 17.89 -1.21
N THR A 109 34.69 18.94 -1.09
CA THR A 109 34.98 19.88 -2.20
C THR A 109 36.49 19.96 -2.45
N GLY A 110 36.88 20.23 -3.71
CA GLY A 110 38.29 20.20 -4.11
C GLY A 110 38.94 18.81 -3.95
N SER A 111 40.25 18.78 -3.72
CA SER A 111 41.07 17.56 -3.67
C SER A 111 41.43 17.16 -2.23
N ASN A 112 40.52 16.47 -1.55
CA ASN A 112 40.80 15.82 -0.26
C ASN A 112 41.69 14.57 -0.48
N VAL A 113 43.02 14.76 -0.50
CA VAL A 113 43.96 13.63 -0.62
C VAL A 113 44.11 12.91 0.71
N ASN A 114 44.35 13.65 1.80
CA ASN A 114 44.26 13.15 3.17
C ASN A 114 43.53 14.17 4.05
N ALA A 115 42.50 13.76 4.79
CA ALA A 115 41.62 14.66 5.56
C ALA A 115 40.88 13.90 6.67
N ASN A 116 40.78 14.44 7.88
CA ASN A 116 40.01 13.83 8.98
C ASN A 116 38.53 14.19 8.87
N LEU A 117 37.63 13.22 9.13
CA LEU A 117 36.18 13.45 9.13
C LEU A 117 35.65 13.49 10.56
N VAL A 118 35.86 12.42 11.33
CA VAL A 118 35.50 12.30 12.74
C VAL A 118 36.57 11.42 13.41
N CYS A 119 37.34 11.96 14.36
CA CYS A 119 38.50 11.28 14.93
C CYS A 119 38.58 11.47 16.45
N ALA A 120 38.70 10.38 17.21
CA ALA A 120 38.92 10.41 18.65
C ALA A 120 40.42 10.35 18.98
N GLY A 121 40.90 11.29 19.81
CA GLY A 121 42.25 11.28 20.39
C GLY A 121 43.24 12.30 19.78
N PRO A 122 43.82 13.22 20.60
CA PRO A 122 44.65 14.31 20.10
C PRO A 122 46.06 13.89 19.66
N GLU A 123 46.64 12.82 20.22
CA GLU A 123 48.00 12.36 19.90
C GLU A 123 48.04 11.02 19.16
N SER A 124 47.23 10.04 19.54
CA SER A 124 46.96 8.83 18.76
C SER A 124 45.48 8.73 18.43
N LEU A 125 45.16 8.34 17.18
CA LEU A 125 43.80 7.92 16.81
C LEU A 125 43.41 6.75 17.71
N ASP A 126 42.43 6.88 18.58
CA ASP A 126 41.87 5.72 19.31
C ASP A 126 40.81 5.04 18.45
N PHE A 127 39.96 5.81 17.78
CA PHE A 127 39.11 5.40 16.65
C PHE A 127 38.80 6.60 15.73
N GLY A 128 38.34 6.35 14.50
CA GLY A 128 37.83 7.42 13.64
C GLY A 128 37.64 7.04 12.17
N MET A 129 37.13 8.02 11.41
CA MET A 129 37.02 8.01 9.95
C MET A 129 37.80 9.18 9.35
N TRP A 130 38.55 8.89 8.28
CA TRP A 130 39.33 9.87 7.53
C TRP A 130 39.38 9.50 6.04
N ILE A 131 39.80 10.43 5.20
CA ILE A 131 40.16 10.19 3.81
C ILE A 131 41.68 10.02 3.75
N GLN A 132 42.18 9.02 3.02
CA GLN A 132 43.59 8.80 2.75
C GLN A 132 43.79 8.31 1.31
N GLY A 133 44.71 8.95 0.57
CA GLY A 133 44.87 8.68 -0.86
C GLY A 133 43.57 8.87 -1.67
N GLY A 134 42.66 9.75 -1.22
CA GLY A 134 41.34 9.96 -1.82
C GLY A 134 40.32 8.83 -1.58
N ARG A 135 40.57 7.89 -0.67
CA ARG A 135 39.64 6.81 -0.28
C ARG A 135 39.22 6.97 1.17
N LEU A 136 37.99 6.56 1.52
CA LEU A 136 37.54 6.54 2.92
C LEU A 136 38.31 5.43 3.67
N VAL A 137 38.79 5.75 4.85
CA VAL A 137 39.46 4.84 5.77
C VAL A 137 38.79 4.98 7.13
N GLY A 138 38.53 3.86 7.79
CA GLY A 138 38.00 3.82 9.15
C GLY A 138 38.80 2.82 9.94
N GLY A 139 39.16 3.17 11.16
CA GLY A 139 39.99 2.31 11.99
C GLY A 139 40.02 2.70 13.45
N LEU A 140 40.63 1.82 14.23
CA LEU A 140 40.79 1.97 15.68
C LEU A 140 42.05 1.27 16.17
N TRP A 141 42.41 1.54 17.41
CA TRP A 141 43.41 0.79 18.15
C TRP A 141 42.71 -0.02 19.22
N ASN A 142 43.15 -1.27 19.43
CA ASN A 142 42.69 -2.05 20.58
C ASN A 142 43.47 -1.67 21.85
N SER A 143 42.98 -2.12 23.01
CA SER A 143 43.60 -1.90 24.33
C SER A 143 45.04 -2.44 24.46
N THR A 144 45.48 -3.31 23.56
CA THR A 144 46.86 -3.83 23.50
C THR A 144 47.80 -3.02 22.59
N GLY A 145 47.31 -1.95 21.96
CA GLY A 145 48.11 -1.11 21.06
C GLY A 145 48.28 -1.66 19.65
N THR A 146 47.37 -2.51 19.16
CA THR A 146 47.31 -2.95 17.76
C THR A 146 46.29 -2.11 16.98
N GLN A 147 46.69 -1.58 15.81
CA GLN A 147 45.81 -0.84 14.91
C GLN A 147 45.09 -1.75 13.92
N PHE A 148 43.81 -1.49 13.68
CA PHE A 148 43.02 -2.06 12.59
C PHE A 148 42.42 -0.93 11.77
N SER A 149 42.59 -0.97 10.45
CA SER A 149 42.03 0.02 9.52
C SER A 149 41.49 -0.68 8.28
N ALA A 150 40.22 -0.43 7.95
CA ALA A 150 39.62 -0.80 6.68
C ALA A 150 39.69 0.38 5.71
N THR A 151 39.92 0.11 4.42
CA THR A 151 39.93 1.11 3.35
C THR A 151 38.83 0.80 2.35
N SER A 152 38.00 1.79 2.02
CA SER A 152 36.88 1.66 1.09
C SER A 152 37.34 1.31 -0.33
N ALA A 153 36.51 0.63 -1.12
CA ALA A 153 36.81 0.26 -2.50
C ALA A 153 37.03 1.48 -3.42
N GLY A 154 36.40 2.62 -3.12
CA GLY A 154 36.55 3.90 -3.81
C GLY A 154 36.27 5.09 -2.88
N GLY A 155 36.58 6.30 -3.33
CA GLY A 155 36.41 7.53 -2.54
C GLY A 155 34.97 8.08 -2.50
N PRO A 156 34.60 8.84 -1.46
CA PRO A 156 33.43 9.72 -1.50
C PRO A 156 33.49 10.67 -2.71
N THR A 157 32.36 10.94 -3.36
CA THR A 157 32.34 11.71 -4.62
C THR A 157 32.37 13.22 -4.33
N PRO A 158 33.39 13.97 -4.82
CA PRO A 158 33.43 15.41 -4.60
C PRO A 158 32.21 16.13 -5.19
N GLY A 159 31.71 17.13 -4.46
CA GLY A 159 30.52 17.90 -4.80
C GLY A 159 29.20 17.20 -4.54
N ARG A 160 29.17 15.98 -3.98
CA ARG A 160 27.94 15.26 -3.64
C ARG A 160 27.89 14.84 -2.17
N TRP A 161 26.71 14.99 -1.57
CA TRP A 161 26.41 14.41 -0.26
C TRP A 161 26.53 12.89 -0.30
N CYS A 162 27.34 12.35 0.59
CA CYS A 162 27.55 10.92 0.82
C CYS A 162 27.29 10.64 2.30
N HIS A 163 26.55 9.58 2.62
CA HIS A 163 26.50 9.04 3.98
C HIS A 163 27.73 8.16 4.18
N VAL A 164 28.52 8.38 5.22
CA VAL A 164 29.69 7.54 5.53
C VAL A 164 29.61 7.03 6.96
N ALA A 165 29.93 5.75 7.16
CA ALA A 165 29.94 5.16 8.48
C ALA A 165 31.03 4.10 8.66
N MET A 166 31.42 3.89 9.91
CA MET A 166 32.30 2.83 10.37
C MET A 166 31.63 2.11 11.54
N THR A 167 31.53 0.78 11.46
CA THR A 167 31.19 -0.07 12.60
C THR A 167 32.41 -0.85 13.07
N CYS A 168 32.47 -1.15 14.37
CA CYS A 168 33.33 -2.21 14.89
C CYS A 168 32.59 -3.06 15.92
N ASP A 169 32.84 -4.37 15.84
CA ASP A 169 32.50 -5.36 16.85
C ASP A 169 33.77 -6.12 17.25
N LEU A 170 34.16 -6.09 18.52
CA LEU A 170 35.26 -6.90 19.08
C LEU A 170 34.77 -8.12 19.87
N ASP A 171 33.46 -8.30 20.04
CA ASP A 171 32.86 -9.38 20.84
C ASP A 171 32.39 -10.55 19.96
N ALA A 172 31.43 -10.32 19.06
CA ALA A 172 30.82 -11.36 18.23
C ALA A 172 31.43 -11.43 16.81
N GLY A 173 31.46 -10.30 16.11
CA GLY A 173 31.92 -10.20 14.71
C GLY A 173 33.44 -10.15 14.53
N LYS A 174 34.18 -9.52 15.45
CA LYS A 174 35.63 -9.30 15.38
C LYS A 174 36.09 -8.64 14.07
N THR A 175 35.40 -7.57 13.69
CA THR A 175 35.66 -6.81 12.46
C THR A 175 35.55 -5.31 12.65
N VAL A 176 36.22 -4.55 11.78
CA VAL A 176 35.93 -3.14 11.48
C VAL A 176 35.39 -3.10 10.06
N THR A 177 34.22 -2.49 9.84
CA THR A 177 33.57 -2.41 8.53
C THR A 177 33.18 -0.97 8.19
N LEU A 178 33.53 -0.55 6.97
CA LEU A 178 33.16 0.75 6.40
C LEU A 178 31.92 0.65 5.53
N TYR A 179 31.09 1.67 5.58
CA TYR A 179 29.90 1.86 4.75
C TYR A 179 29.99 3.20 4.03
N VAL A 180 29.60 3.20 2.76
CA VAL A 180 29.37 4.42 1.98
C VAL A 180 27.98 4.30 1.38
N ASN A 181 27.11 5.26 1.68
CA ASN A 181 25.71 5.29 1.26
C ASN A 181 24.94 4.03 1.68
N GLY A 182 25.20 3.53 2.90
CA GLY A 182 24.64 2.27 3.42
C GLY A 182 25.27 0.99 2.88
N ILE A 183 26.14 1.07 1.86
CA ILE A 183 26.74 -0.11 1.21
C ILE A 183 28.11 -0.42 1.85
N PRO A 184 28.36 -1.67 2.31
CA PRO A 184 29.68 -2.09 2.77
C PRO A 184 30.76 -1.84 1.71
N SER A 185 31.76 -1.03 2.04
CA SER A 185 32.80 -0.58 1.12
C SER A 185 34.20 -1.11 1.44
N GLY A 186 34.42 -1.60 2.67
CA GLY A 186 35.66 -2.27 3.07
C GLY A 186 35.50 -2.92 4.45
N THR A 187 36.20 -4.03 4.71
CA THR A 187 36.18 -4.69 6.02
C THR A 187 37.56 -5.28 6.33
N ILE A 188 37.90 -5.36 7.61
CA ILE A 188 39.11 -6.01 8.11
C ILE A 188 38.81 -6.76 9.41
N ALA A 189 39.45 -7.91 9.61
CA ALA A 189 39.39 -8.62 10.88
C ALA A 189 40.13 -7.82 11.97
N ALA A 190 39.49 -7.69 13.14
CA ALA A 190 40.04 -7.05 14.32
C ALA A 190 40.30 -8.08 15.42
N THR A 191 41.29 -7.84 16.28
CA THR A 191 41.62 -8.71 17.41
C THR A 191 41.82 -7.90 18.69
N GLY A 192 41.84 -8.59 19.83
CA GLY A 192 41.77 -7.96 21.16
C GLY A 192 40.39 -8.15 21.79
N THR A 193 40.20 -7.55 22.96
CA THR A 193 38.96 -7.67 23.76
C THR A 193 38.30 -6.34 24.09
N ALA A 194 38.93 -5.23 23.72
CA ALA A 194 38.46 -3.86 23.95
C ALA A 194 39.13 -2.89 22.97
N ILE A 195 38.41 -1.82 22.61
CA ILE A 195 38.87 -0.62 21.93
C ILE A 195 39.72 0.18 22.92
N ARG A 196 40.74 0.87 22.43
CA ARG A 196 41.61 1.70 23.25
C ARG A 196 40.85 2.91 23.81
N SER A 197 40.96 3.11 25.12
CA SER A 197 40.37 4.23 25.84
C SER A 197 41.47 5.11 26.45
N GLY A 198 41.80 6.22 25.80
CA GLY A 198 42.70 7.25 26.32
C GLY A 198 42.43 8.67 25.82
N HIS A 199 41.45 8.84 24.92
CA HIS A 199 41.08 10.12 24.33
C HIS A 199 40.14 10.95 25.24
N THR A 200 40.36 12.27 25.23
CA THR A 200 39.55 13.27 25.95
C THR A 200 38.65 14.09 25.05
N THR A 201 38.86 14.04 23.73
CA THR A 201 38.11 14.77 22.69
C THR A 201 37.79 13.88 21.50
N ILE A 202 36.76 14.27 20.76
CA ILE A 202 36.55 13.89 19.36
C ILE A 202 36.67 15.17 18.53
N ASP A 203 37.43 15.13 17.44
CA ASP A 203 37.58 16.24 16.52
C ASP A 203 36.88 15.90 15.19
N ILE A 204 36.12 16.86 14.64
CA ILE A 204 35.32 16.73 13.42
C ILE A 204 35.88 17.70 12.36
N GLY A 205 36.05 17.22 11.13
CA GLY A 205 36.52 17.98 9.98
C GLY A 205 38.01 18.38 9.98
N GLY A 206 38.74 18.17 11.07
CA GLY A 206 40.18 18.41 11.15
C GLY A 206 40.74 17.90 12.46
N ARG A 207 42.05 18.04 12.66
CA ARG A 207 42.72 17.67 13.91
C ARG A 207 44.00 18.48 14.10
N THR A 208 44.33 18.84 15.34
CA THR A 208 45.65 19.35 15.70
C THR A 208 46.47 18.22 16.38
N PRO A 209 47.78 18.02 16.10
CA PRO A 209 48.66 18.81 15.22
C PRO A 209 48.79 18.26 13.78
N ASN A 210 47.97 17.28 13.38
CA ASN A 210 48.09 16.64 12.05
C ASN A 210 47.37 17.48 10.99
N SER A 211 48.10 18.00 9.98
CA SER A 211 47.59 18.87 8.92
C SER A 211 46.65 18.20 7.89
N TRP A 212 45.73 17.35 8.34
CA TRP A 212 44.74 16.61 7.57
C TRP A 212 43.37 17.21 7.84
N HIS A 213 43.14 18.42 7.31
CA HIS A 213 41.88 19.14 7.40
C HIS A 213 40.99 18.77 6.21
N PHE A 214 39.71 18.59 6.47
CA PHE A 214 38.70 18.32 5.46
C PHE A 214 38.34 19.60 4.73
N ARG A 215 38.08 19.45 3.44
CA ARG A 215 37.53 20.51 2.60
C ARG A 215 36.16 20.11 2.08
N GLY A 216 35.14 20.89 2.39
CA GLY A 216 33.75 20.61 2.03
C GLY A 216 32.82 20.69 3.24
N LEU A 217 31.60 20.16 3.10
CA LEU A 217 30.58 20.24 4.14
C LEU A 217 30.51 18.93 4.95
N ILE A 218 30.30 19.05 6.27
CA ILE A 218 29.95 17.93 7.17
C ILE A 218 28.64 18.28 7.88
N ASP A 219 27.81 17.26 8.12
CA ASP A 219 26.44 17.38 8.64
C ASP A 219 26.03 16.07 9.36
N GLU A 220 25.01 16.14 10.24
CA GLU A 220 24.35 15.00 10.91
C GLU A 220 25.35 13.95 11.46
N VAL A 221 26.32 14.38 12.28
CA VAL A 221 27.39 13.53 12.83
C VAL A 221 26.89 12.77 14.05
N LYS A 222 27.01 11.43 14.07
CA LYS A 222 26.54 10.58 15.16
C LYS A 222 27.56 9.54 15.60
N VAL A 223 27.54 9.21 16.89
CA VAL A 223 28.35 8.17 17.52
C VAL A 223 27.44 7.28 18.38
N TYR A 224 27.53 5.97 18.19
CA TYR A 224 26.78 4.97 18.95
C TYR A 224 27.74 4.01 19.64
N ASN A 225 27.39 3.58 20.85
CA ASN A 225 28.12 2.63 21.68
C ASN A 225 27.77 1.14 21.38
N ARG A 226 27.19 0.92 20.19
CA ARG A 226 26.80 -0.38 19.62
C ARG A 226 27.12 -0.42 18.13
N VAL A 227 27.04 -1.62 17.55
CA VAL A 227 27.04 -1.81 16.10
C VAL A 227 25.64 -1.51 15.55
N LEU A 228 25.57 -0.64 14.55
CA LEU A 228 24.38 -0.50 13.70
C LEU A 228 24.37 -1.56 12.60
N GLY A 229 23.21 -2.15 12.32
CA GLY A 229 23.00 -3.05 11.20
C GLY A 229 23.07 -2.33 9.85
N ALA A 230 23.25 -3.11 8.77
CA ALA A 230 23.32 -2.55 7.42
C ALA A 230 22.04 -1.78 7.02
N GLU A 231 20.87 -2.27 7.44
CA GLU A 231 19.57 -1.59 7.21
C GLU A 231 19.49 -0.25 7.96
N GLU A 232 19.98 -0.20 9.21
CA GLU A 232 20.04 1.03 10.01
C GLU A 232 20.93 2.08 9.34
N LEU A 233 22.08 1.67 8.80
CA LEU A 233 23.05 2.53 8.11
C LEU A 233 22.64 2.92 6.68
N ARG A 234 21.73 2.14 6.05
CA ARG A 234 21.17 2.44 4.72
C ARG A 234 20.00 3.40 4.81
N ARG A 235 19.15 3.28 5.84
CA ARG A 235 17.93 4.09 6.01
C ARG A 235 18.13 5.61 5.86
N PRO A 236 19.14 6.28 6.46
CA PRO A 236 19.36 7.72 6.26
C PRO A 236 19.59 8.08 4.79
N TYR A 237 20.35 7.26 4.05
CA TYR A 237 20.67 7.49 2.65
C TYR A 237 19.45 7.24 1.74
N ASP A 238 18.68 6.19 2.01
CA ASP A 238 17.43 5.92 1.29
C ASP A 238 16.40 7.03 1.54
N ASP A 239 16.29 7.57 2.77
CA ASP A 239 15.42 8.71 3.10
C ASP A 239 15.90 10.04 2.48
N TYR A 240 17.20 10.19 2.21
CA TYR A 240 17.71 11.27 1.36
C TYR A 240 17.31 11.08 -0.11
N LEU A 241 17.45 9.87 -0.66
CA LEU A 241 17.04 9.56 -2.03
C LEU A 241 15.53 9.75 -2.24
N LYS A 242 14.68 9.32 -1.29
CA LYS A 242 13.22 9.57 -1.33
C LYS A 242 12.90 11.06 -1.39
N ARG A 243 13.51 11.89 -0.53
CA ARG A 243 13.32 13.35 -0.53
C ARG A 243 13.77 14.00 -1.84
N ARG A 244 14.85 13.51 -2.47
CA ARG A 244 15.31 13.96 -3.79
C ARG A 244 14.40 13.48 -4.93
N ALA A 245 13.86 12.27 -4.85
CA ALA A 245 12.92 11.73 -5.82
C ALA A 245 11.57 12.47 -5.80
N ALA A 246 11.12 12.95 -4.63
CA ALA A 246 9.92 13.78 -4.52
C ALA A 246 10.05 15.16 -5.21
N GLU A 247 11.26 15.63 -5.53
CA GLU A 247 11.48 16.82 -6.39
C GLU A 247 11.32 16.53 -7.90
N ILE A 248 10.95 15.30 -8.28
CA ILE A 248 10.93 14.79 -9.67
C ILE A 248 9.61 14.05 -9.92
N ASP A 249 8.85 14.43 -10.95
CA ASP A 249 7.64 13.69 -11.34
C ASP A 249 8.01 12.35 -12.02
N ILE A 250 8.10 11.29 -11.20
CA ILE A 250 8.40 9.93 -11.66
C ILE A 250 7.24 9.29 -12.44
N THR A 251 6.02 9.82 -12.35
CA THR A 251 4.86 9.22 -13.05
C THR A 251 4.94 9.41 -14.56
N ALA A 252 5.64 10.46 -15.01
CA ALA A 252 5.98 10.71 -16.41
C ALA A 252 6.86 9.61 -17.06
N TYR A 253 7.48 8.72 -16.26
CA TYR A 253 8.43 7.71 -16.76
C TYR A 253 7.78 6.33 -16.96
N LYS A 254 6.56 6.12 -16.46
CA LYS A 254 5.77 4.90 -16.66
C LYS A 254 5.62 4.59 -18.15
N ASN A 255 5.79 3.32 -18.53
CA ASN A 255 5.75 2.82 -19.93
C ASN A 255 6.92 3.24 -20.85
N SER A 256 7.97 3.90 -20.34
CA SER A 256 9.15 4.24 -21.18
C SER A 256 9.86 2.98 -21.71
N PRO A 257 10.33 2.97 -22.97
CA PRO A 257 10.97 1.79 -23.55
C PRO A 257 12.44 1.64 -23.12
N ARG A 258 12.82 0.45 -22.65
CA ARG A 258 14.21 0.02 -22.48
C ARG A 258 14.82 -0.32 -23.85
N ILE A 259 16.08 0.04 -24.08
CA ILE A 259 16.75 -0.16 -25.38
C ILE A 259 17.91 -1.16 -25.33
N TRP A 260 18.08 -1.94 -26.40
CA TRP A 260 19.23 -2.83 -26.63
C TRP A 260 19.60 -2.89 -28.13
N THR A 261 20.55 -3.74 -28.53
CA THR A 261 20.93 -3.90 -29.95
C THR A 261 19.91 -4.67 -30.80
N GLY A 262 18.90 -5.28 -30.19
CA GLY A 262 17.98 -6.22 -30.85
C GLY A 262 18.58 -7.61 -31.10
N ASN A 263 19.88 -7.79 -30.87
CA ASN A 263 20.55 -9.09 -30.91
C ASN A 263 20.72 -9.63 -29.46
N PRO A 264 20.14 -10.79 -29.10
CA PRO A 264 20.24 -11.33 -27.74
C PRO A 264 21.64 -11.88 -27.38
N GLU A 265 22.57 -11.99 -28.33
CA GLU A 265 23.93 -12.47 -28.07
C GLU A 265 24.91 -11.36 -27.60
N ASP A 266 24.56 -10.08 -27.78
CA ASP A 266 25.43 -8.95 -27.43
C ASP A 266 25.48 -8.72 -25.91
N ARG A 267 26.50 -9.27 -25.24
CA ARG A 267 26.65 -9.20 -23.77
C ARG A 267 27.09 -7.84 -23.24
N THR A 268 27.77 -7.01 -24.03
CA THR A 268 28.18 -5.65 -23.63
C THR A 268 27.99 -4.71 -24.79
N VAL A 269 27.23 -3.64 -24.56
CA VAL A 269 26.76 -2.71 -25.59
C VAL A 269 27.08 -1.28 -25.17
N SER A 270 27.45 -0.46 -26.14
CA SER A 270 27.63 0.99 -25.94
C SER A 270 26.48 1.74 -26.61
N PHE A 271 25.92 2.72 -25.92
CA PHE A 271 24.77 3.53 -26.30
C PHE A 271 25.15 5.01 -26.37
N ARG A 272 24.52 5.77 -27.26
CA ARG A 272 24.73 7.21 -27.43
C ARG A 272 23.45 7.91 -27.88
N GLY A 273 23.23 9.13 -27.42
CA GLY A 273 22.24 10.05 -27.99
C GLY A 273 22.62 11.50 -27.74
N SER A 274 22.34 12.38 -28.70
CA SER A 274 22.55 13.83 -28.55
C SER A 274 21.26 14.58 -28.20
N PHE A 275 21.41 15.70 -27.50
CA PHE A 275 20.31 16.58 -27.09
C PHE A 275 20.80 18.03 -26.99
N THR A 276 19.93 18.98 -27.33
CA THR A 276 20.27 20.40 -27.30
C THR A 276 19.81 21.05 -25.99
N VAL A 277 20.70 21.84 -25.39
CA VAL A 277 20.47 22.60 -24.17
C VAL A 277 20.45 24.09 -24.52
N PRO A 278 19.28 24.76 -24.51
CA PRO A 278 19.19 26.17 -24.90
C PRO A 278 19.97 27.08 -23.95
N GLU A 279 19.86 26.84 -22.64
CA GLU A 279 20.66 27.46 -21.57
C GLU A 279 20.87 26.47 -20.40
N PRO A 280 22.06 26.45 -19.75
CA PRO A 280 22.32 25.62 -18.57
C PRO A 280 21.57 26.17 -17.35
N THR A 281 20.49 25.48 -16.98
CA THR A 281 19.59 25.81 -15.85
C THR A 281 19.94 24.99 -14.60
N ARG A 282 19.75 25.58 -13.41
CA ARG A 282 20.30 25.12 -12.10
C ARG A 282 19.80 23.77 -11.54
N LYS A 283 18.94 23.03 -12.24
CA LYS A 283 18.50 21.69 -11.85
C LYS A 283 18.31 20.83 -13.09
N ARG A 284 19.25 19.92 -13.35
CA ARG A 284 19.20 18.95 -14.45
C ARG A 284 19.45 17.57 -13.87
N VAL A 285 18.48 16.67 -14.02
CA VAL A 285 18.54 15.32 -13.44
C VAL A 285 18.66 14.29 -14.53
N LEU A 286 19.69 13.46 -14.42
CA LEU A 286 19.81 12.20 -15.13
C LEU A 286 19.31 11.07 -14.20
N MET A 287 18.31 10.32 -14.65
CA MET A 287 17.92 9.04 -14.07
C MET A 287 18.49 7.91 -14.93
N VAL A 288 19.14 6.92 -14.31
CA VAL A 288 19.77 5.77 -14.98
C VAL A 288 19.26 4.46 -14.39
N CYS A 289 18.93 3.49 -15.24
CA CYS A 289 18.72 2.09 -14.87
C CYS A 289 19.25 1.15 -15.96
N ASP A 290 20.10 0.17 -15.61
CA ASP A 290 20.30 -1.06 -16.39
C ASP A 290 20.98 -2.14 -15.51
N GLY A 291 21.13 -3.37 -16.05
CA GLY A 291 21.57 -4.58 -15.35
C GLY A 291 23.04 -4.66 -14.95
N ASP A 292 23.53 -5.90 -14.85
CA ASP A 292 24.62 -6.37 -13.97
C ASP A 292 25.83 -5.44 -13.83
N HIS A 293 26.26 -4.74 -14.89
CA HIS A 293 27.16 -3.59 -14.78
C HIS A 293 26.84 -2.52 -15.83
N TYR A 294 26.90 -1.25 -15.44
CA TYR A 294 26.87 -0.12 -16.38
C TYR A 294 27.78 1.05 -15.99
N GLN A 295 28.11 1.90 -16.95
CA GLN A 295 28.81 3.17 -16.77
C GLN A 295 28.24 4.24 -17.71
N VAL A 296 27.81 5.38 -17.17
CA VAL A 296 27.26 6.50 -17.95
C VAL A 296 28.23 7.68 -18.03
N PHE A 297 28.20 8.33 -19.18
CA PHE A 297 29.02 9.47 -19.57
C PHE A 297 28.13 10.61 -20.08
N LEU A 298 28.56 11.85 -19.84
CA LEU A 298 27.99 13.05 -20.44
C LEU A 298 29.15 13.87 -21.00
N ASN A 299 29.09 14.19 -22.30
CA ASN A 299 30.12 14.96 -23.00
C ASN A 299 31.55 14.38 -22.83
N GLY A 300 31.66 13.05 -22.73
CA GLY A 300 32.91 12.33 -22.47
C GLY A 300 33.33 12.21 -21.00
N LYS A 301 32.70 12.96 -20.08
CA LYS A 301 32.95 12.87 -18.62
C LYS A 301 32.16 11.70 -18.04
N VAL A 302 32.80 10.85 -17.23
CA VAL A 302 32.13 9.81 -16.44
C VAL A 302 31.21 10.46 -15.40
N LEU A 303 29.95 10.02 -15.35
CA LEU A 303 28.95 10.50 -14.37
C LEU A 303 28.76 9.54 -13.20
N VAL A 304 28.53 8.25 -13.48
CA VAL A 304 28.26 7.23 -12.46
C VAL A 304 28.44 5.80 -13.00
N PRO A 305 28.96 4.86 -12.18
CA PRO A 305 28.87 3.41 -12.42
C PRO A 305 27.73 2.76 -11.60
N GLY A 306 27.15 1.67 -12.11
CA GLY A 306 26.14 0.86 -11.42
C GLY A 306 26.34 -0.65 -11.61
N LYS A 307 25.62 -1.45 -10.81
CA LYS A 307 25.81 -2.91 -10.70
C LYS A 307 24.53 -3.75 -10.52
N ASP A 308 23.35 -3.14 -10.49
CA ASP A 308 22.08 -3.85 -10.25
C ASP A 308 20.93 -3.16 -11.01
N PHE A 309 20.04 -3.96 -11.59
CA PHE A 309 18.83 -3.51 -12.28
C PHE A 309 17.78 -2.92 -11.33
N ALA A 310 17.86 -3.21 -10.03
CA ALA A 310 16.93 -2.73 -9.01
C ALA A 310 17.27 -1.33 -8.47
N GLU A 311 18.50 -0.85 -8.66
CA GLU A 311 18.98 0.43 -8.10
C GLU A 311 18.96 1.55 -9.14
N ALA A 312 17.83 2.26 -9.25
CA ALA A 312 17.73 3.47 -10.05
C ALA A 312 18.59 4.60 -9.45
N GLN A 313 19.45 5.21 -10.26
CA GLN A 313 20.35 6.27 -9.80
C GLN A 313 19.93 7.64 -10.32
N VAL A 314 19.86 8.61 -9.39
CA VAL A 314 19.53 10.02 -9.64
C VAL A 314 20.81 10.85 -9.58
N VAL A 315 21.16 11.53 -10.67
CA VAL A 315 22.41 12.28 -10.81
C VAL A 315 22.13 13.73 -11.22
N ASP A 316 22.59 14.68 -10.41
CA ASP A 316 22.69 16.09 -10.83
C ASP A 316 23.83 16.24 -11.84
N ILE A 317 23.49 16.73 -13.03
CA ILE A 317 24.41 16.95 -14.16
C ILE A 317 24.59 18.44 -14.49
N THR A 318 24.08 19.34 -13.65
CA THR A 318 24.01 20.79 -13.90
C THR A 318 25.36 21.42 -14.29
N SER A 319 26.47 21.00 -13.67
CA SER A 319 27.82 21.51 -13.97
C SER A 319 28.45 20.97 -15.26
N ASP A 320 27.92 19.85 -15.77
CA ASP A 320 28.59 19.02 -16.79
C ASP A 320 27.99 19.21 -18.19
N LEU A 321 27.00 20.10 -18.27
CA LEU A 321 26.28 20.47 -19.47
C LEU A 321 26.84 21.76 -20.07
N VAL A 322 26.94 21.75 -21.40
CA VAL A 322 27.29 22.95 -22.18
C VAL A 322 26.05 23.54 -22.82
N ARG A 323 26.10 24.83 -23.17
CA ARG A 323 25.07 25.44 -24.03
C ARG A 323 25.18 24.86 -25.44
N GLY A 324 24.05 24.53 -26.06
CA GLY A 324 23.99 23.87 -27.37
C GLY A 324 23.95 22.34 -27.26
N GLU A 325 24.53 21.65 -28.23
CA GLU A 325 24.49 20.18 -28.31
C GLU A 325 25.32 19.51 -27.20
N ASN A 326 24.71 18.56 -26.51
CA ASN A 326 25.30 17.68 -25.51
C ASN A 326 25.11 16.23 -25.94
N VAL A 327 25.96 15.33 -25.45
CA VAL A 327 25.86 13.90 -25.73
C VAL A 327 25.82 13.11 -24.42
N VAL A 328 24.78 12.31 -24.23
CA VAL A 328 24.77 11.24 -23.24
C VAL A 328 25.21 9.94 -23.90
N ALA A 329 26.09 9.22 -23.22
CA ALA A 329 26.65 7.96 -23.70
C ALA A 329 26.76 6.97 -22.54
N ALA A 330 26.64 5.68 -22.79
CA ALA A 330 26.69 4.66 -21.75
C ALA A 330 27.22 3.33 -22.25
N GLN A 331 27.90 2.58 -21.40
CA GLN A 331 28.26 1.19 -21.66
C GLN A 331 27.55 0.32 -20.63
N ALA A 332 26.85 -0.72 -21.08
CA ALA A 332 26.09 -1.63 -20.22
C ALA A 332 26.36 -3.09 -20.60
N THR A 333 26.23 -3.98 -19.62
CA THR A 333 26.51 -5.42 -19.73
C THR A 333 25.32 -6.24 -19.20
N ASP A 334 24.81 -7.16 -20.02
CA ASP A 334 23.79 -8.15 -19.65
C ASP A 334 24.42 -9.55 -19.64
N LYS A 335 24.29 -10.28 -18.52
CA LYS A 335 24.76 -11.68 -18.39
C LYS A 335 23.61 -12.71 -18.43
N GLY A 336 22.36 -12.29 -18.60
CA GLY A 336 21.16 -13.14 -18.44
C GLY A 336 20.04 -12.98 -19.46
N GLY A 337 20.15 -12.08 -20.45
CA GLY A 337 19.20 -11.95 -21.57
C GLY A 337 17.86 -11.31 -21.19
N ARG A 338 17.82 -10.52 -20.10
CA ARG A 338 16.66 -9.74 -19.65
C ARG A 338 16.98 -8.23 -19.50
N GLY A 339 18.21 -7.83 -19.80
CA GLY A 339 18.75 -6.47 -19.69
C GLY A 339 18.19 -5.51 -20.74
N GLY A 340 18.36 -4.21 -20.52
CA GLY A 340 17.84 -3.20 -21.41
C GLY A 340 18.02 -1.82 -20.82
N PHE A 341 18.80 -1.00 -21.51
CA PHE A 341 19.29 0.28 -21.01
C PHE A 341 18.18 1.32 -20.92
N PHE A 342 18.14 2.04 -19.80
CA PHE A 342 17.25 3.18 -19.58
C PHE A 342 18.04 4.39 -19.10
N VAL A 343 17.86 5.51 -19.80
CA VAL A 343 18.35 6.83 -19.41
C VAL A 343 17.28 7.86 -19.68
N HIS A 344 17.13 8.77 -18.72
CA HIS A 344 16.20 9.89 -18.79
C HIS A 344 16.89 11.17 -18.32
N ILE A 345 16.88 12.22 -19.15
CA ILE A 345 17.35 13.55 -18.77
C ILE A 345 16.15 14.50 -18.66
N GLY A 346 15.85 14.96 -17.44
CA GLY A 346 14.80 15.94 -17.16
C GLY A 346 15.39 17.33 -16.91
N TYR A 347 14.79 18.37 -17.51
CA TYR A 347 15.19 19.75 -17.27
C TYR A 347 14.12 20.82 -17.44
N PRO A 348 14.13 21.90 -16.62
CA PRO A 348 13.22 23.04 -16.74
C PRO A 348 13.20 23.69 -18.12
N SER A 349 12.02 23.70 -18.76
CA SER A 349 11.74 24.42 -20.01
C SER A 349 10.46 25.26 -19.89
N LYS A 350 10.45 26.44 -20.49
CA LYS A 350 9.25 27.31 -20.58
C LYS A 350 8.24 26.85 -21.64
N GLU A 351 8.61 25.88 -22.49
CA GLU A 351 7.84 25.49 -23.68
C GLU A 351 6.95 24.26 -23.45
N SER A 352 6.77 23.78 -22.21
CA SER A 352 5.92 22.62 -21.92
C SER A 352 5.22 22.77 -20.56
N PRO A 353 3.86 22.71 -20.51
CA PRO A 353 3.12 22.76 -19.25
C PRO A 353 3.41 21.49 -18.44
N GLY A 354 3.93 21.66 -17.21
CA GLY A 354 4.54 20.58 -16.43
C GLY A 354 6.08 20.62 -16.38
N GLY A 355 6.73 21.45 -17.20
CA GLY A 355 8.04 22.01 -16.89
C GLY A 355 9.28 21.14 -17.15
N TYR A 356 9.21 20.01 -17.86
CA TYR A 356 10.41 19.24 -18.23
C TYR A 356 10.47 18.90 -19.73
N GLN A 357 11.63 19.11 -20.38
CA GLN A 357 11.91 18.54 -21.72
C GLN A 357 12.60 17.17 -21.60
N LEU A 358 12.27 16.26 -22.51
CA LEU A 358 12.51 14.83 -22.42
C LEU A 358 13.56 14.34 -23.44
N LEU A 359 14.70 13.82 -22.97
CA LEU A 359 15.44 12.78 -23.69
C LEU A 359 15.23 11.46 -22.95
N ALA A 360 14.29 10.64 -23.45
CA ALA A 360 14.09 9.27 -23.02
C ALA A 360 14.88 8.29 -23.91
N SER A 361 15.25 7.15 -23.36
CA SER A 361 15.66 5.98 -24.15
C SER A 361 14.64 5.68 -25.26
N GLY A 362 15.16 5.36 -26.45
CA GLY A 362 14.36 5.02 -27.64
C GLY A 362 14.27 6.11 -28.71
N LYS A 363 14.22 7.40 -28.37
CA LYS A 363 14.10 8.47 -29.40
C LYS A 363 15.47 9.02 -29.81
N GLY A 364 16.02 8.51 -30.90
CA GLY A 364 17.28 8.98 -31.48
C GLY A 364 18.55 8.38 -30.84
N MET A 365 18.41 7.46 -29.89
CA MET A 365 19.53 6.70 -29.33
C MET A 365 20.07 5.70 -30.36
N LYS A 366 21.39 5.62 -30.46
CA LYS A 366 22.14 4.63 -31.25
C LYS A 366 22.92 3.70 -30.34
N CYS A 367 23.31 2.54 -30.86
CA CYS A 367 24.12 1.55 -30.16
C CYS A 367 25.24 0.96 -31.04
N SER A 368 26.28 0.44 -30.40
CA SER A 368 27.31 -0.40 -31.00
C SER A 368 27.91 -1.37 -29.97
N PRO A 369 28.02 -2.68 -30.26
CA PRO A 369 28.81 -3.60 -29.45
C PRO A 369 30.34 -3.39 -29.61
N HIS A 370 30.77 -2.70 -30.66
CA HIS A 370 32.19 -2.49 -31.00
C HIS A 370 32.48 -0.99 -31.22
N PRO A 371 32.47 -0.16 -30.16
CA PRO A 371 32.70 1.27 -30.30
C PRO A 371 34.18 1.60 -30.54
N ALA A 372 34.47 2.56 -31.42
CA ALA A 372 35.82 3.07 -31.61
C ALA A 372 36.27 4.01 -30.48
N LYS A 373 37.57 4.21 -30.30
CA LYS A 373 38.13 5.03 -29.19
C LYS A 373 37.60 6.46 -29.24
N GLY A 374 37.12 6.97 -28.09
CA GLY A 374 36.58 8.32 -27.96
C GLY A 374 35.06 8.44 -28.18
N TRP A 375 34.36 7.33 -28.39
CA TRP A 375 32.91 7.28 -28.62
C TRP A 375 32.01 7.95 -27.57
N GLN A 376 32.54 8.34 -26.42
CA GLN A 376 31.81 9.07 -25.38
C GLN A 376 31.82 10.60 -25.58
N SER A 377 32.72 11.17 -26.40
CA SER A 377 32.92 12.63 -26.52
C SER A 377 32.13 13.28 -27.67
N ARG A 378 31.79 14.56 -27.56
CA ARG A 378 30.87 15.27 -28.48
C ARG A 378 31.36 15.29 -29.93
N GLU A 379 32.67 15.13 -30.14
CA GLU A 379 33.36 15.20 -31.43
C GLU A 379 33.32 13.88 -32.21
N PHE A 380 32.85 12.78 -31.60
CA PHE A 380 32.80 11.47 -32.23
C PHE A 380 31.63 11.31 -33.20
N ASP A 381 31.92 10.89 -34.43
CA ASP A 381 30.92 10.58 -35.46
C ASP A 381 30.30 9.18 -35.24
N ASP A 382 29.00 9.17 -34.92
CA ASP A 382 28.19 7.96 -34.74
C ASP A 382 27.27 7.68 -35.96
N SER A 383 27.55 8.27 -37.12
CA SER A 383 26.80 8.06 -38.38
C SER A 383 26.70 6.58 -38.80
N THR A 384 27.67 5.77 -38.39
CA THR A 384 27.78 4.32 -38.68
C THR A 384 27.13 3.42 -37.63
N TRP A 385 26.66 3.97 -36.51
CA TRP A 385 26.04 3.18 -35.43
C TRP A 385 24.58 2.83 -35.75
N THR A 386 24.13 1.66 -35.30
CA THR A 386 22.74 1.23 -35.50
C THR A 386 21.80 1.96 -34.54
N PRO A 387 20.53 2.21 -34.91
CA PRO A 387 19.52 2.64 -33.96
C PRO A 387 19.36 1.61 -32.84
N ALA A 388 19.20 2.08 -31.60
CA ALA A 388 18.93 1.18 -30.48
C ALA A 388 17.45 0.74 -30.49
N HIS A 389 17.21 -0.57 -30.36
CA HIS A 389 15.89 -1.19 -30.47
C HIS A 389 15.18 -1.26 -29.11
N PRO A 390 13.88 -0.89 -29.02
CA PRO A 390 13.06 -1.18 -27.85
C PRO A 390 12.96 -2.70 -27.62
N VAL A 391 13.36 -3.18 -26.44
CA VAL A 391 13.31 -4.62 -26.09
C VAL A 391 12.19 -4.98 -25.12
N ALA A 392 11.81 -4.04 -24.26
CA ALA A 392 10.68 -4.15 -23.34
C ALA A 392 10.29 -2.75 -22.86
N ARG A 393 9.11 -2.59 -22.28
CA ARG A 393 8.78 -1.38 -21.52
C ARG A 393 9.23 -1.52 -20.07
N PHE A 394 9.20 -0.43 -19.34
CA PHE A 394 9.43 -0.43 -17.89
C PHE A 394 8.11 -0.85 -17.20
N ASP A 395 7.87 -2.16 -17.12
CA ASP A 395 6.55 -2.76 -16.89
C ASP A 395 6.10 -2.91 -15.43
N SER A 396 6.85 -2.39 -14.44
CA SER A 396 6.31 -2.37 -13.07
C SER A 396 6.82 -1.24 -12.20
N LEU A 397 5.87 -0.63 -11.47
CA LEU A 397 6.17 0.10 -10.24
C LEU A 397 6.93 -0.79 -9.26
N VAL A 398 6.76 -2.13 -9.26
CA VAL A 398 7.42 -3.07 -8.34
C VAL A 398 8.96 -2.94 -8.33
N ALA A 399 9.59 -2.67 -9.48
CA ALA A 399 11.04 -2.45 -9.54
C ALA A 399 11.48 -1.11 -8.90
N MET A 400 10.67 -0.05 -8.99
CA MET A 400 10.90 1.21 -8.25
C MET A 400 10.49 1.09 -6.78
N LYS A 401 9.40 0.39 -6.47
CA LYS A 401 8.79 0.23 -5.13
C LYS A 401 9.75 -0.31 -4.08
N ARG A 402 10.75 -1.08 -4.51
CA ARG A 402 11.76 -1.68 -3.62
C ARG A 402 12.80 -0.68 -3.10
N ASN A 403 12.97 0.47 -3.76
CA ASN A 403 13.86 1.57 -3.32
C ASN A 403 13.10 2.90 -3.09
N PHE A 404 11.86 3.02 -3.59
CA PHE A 404 10.97 4.16 -3.38
C PHE A 404 9.58 3.62 -2.97
N PRO A 405 9.24 3.58 -1.67
CA PRO A 405 7.88 3.24 -1.25
C PRO A 405 6.88 4.20 -1.91
N ASP A 406 5.64 3.74 -2.11
CA ASP A 406 4.64 4.38 -2.98
C ASP A 406 4.70 5.91 -2.90
N VAL A 407 5.25 6.52 -3.95
CA VAL A 407 4.93 7.91 -4.27
C VAL A 407 3.47 7.86 -4.70
N GLY A 408 2.59 7.97 -3.70
CA GLY A 408 1.14 8.06 -3.91
C GLY A 408 0.90 9.09 -5.01
N HIS A 409 -0.07 8.82 -5.88
CA HIS A 409 -0.41 9.65 -7.04
C HIS A 409 -0.15 11.11 -6.72
N ALA A 410 0.94 11.66 -7.30
CA ALA A 410 1.38 13.00 -6.96
C ALA A 410 0.17 13.91 -7.17
N SER A 411 -0.39 14.39 -6.06
CA SER A 411 -1.66 15.09 -6.06
C SER A 411 -1.40 16.39 -6.78
N ARG A 412 -1.67 16.41 -8.09
CA ARG A 412 -1.54 17.59 -8.94
C ARG A 412 -2.30 18.69 -8.26
N ASP A 413 -1.53 19.65 -7.74
CA ASP A 413 -1.92 20.82 -6.99
C ASP A 413 -3.29 20.71 -6.30
N VAL A 414 -3.30 20.49 -4.98
CA VAL A 414 -4.52 20.55 -4.15
C VAL A 414 -5.08 21.98 -4.22
N HIS A 415 -5.86 22.24 -5.27
CA HIS A 415 -6.44 23.55 -5.52
C HIS A 415 -7.50 23.85 -4.48
N GLU A 416 -7.43 25.07 -3.96
CA GLU A 416 -8.33 25.64 -2.97
C GLU A 416 -9.76 25.73 -3.53
N PHE A 417 -10.70 24.96 -2.98
CA PHE A 417 -12.12 25.27 -3.17
C PHE A 417 -12.56 26.27 -2.11
N ALA A 418 -12.75 27.53 -2.53
CA ALA A 418 -13.41 28.57 -1.74
C ALA A 418 -14.58 27.97 -0.95
N ALA A 419 -14.52 27.97 0.40
CA ALA A 419 -15.72 27.60 1.13
C ALA A 419 -16.80 28.65 0.83
N PRO A 420 -18.07 28.24 0.79
CA PRO A 420 -19.13 29.16 0.47
C PRO A 420 -19.30 30.19 1.59
N GLU A 421 -19.22 31.47 1.23
CA GLU A 421 -19.84 32.53 2.02
C GLU A 421 -21.34 32.24 2.17
N LEU A 422 -21.85 32.27 3.40
CA LEU A 422 -23.26 32.54 3.69
C LEU A 422 -23.33 34.07 3.91
N PRO A 423 -24.21 34.87 3.25
CA PRO A 423 -25.63 34.57 3.01
C PRO A 423 -26.27 35.22 1.74
N GLY A 424 -27.61 35.19 1.61
CA GLY A 424 -28.38 36.36 1.14
C GLY A 424 -28.99 36.39 -0.28
N GLY A 425 -28.82 35.37 -1.12
CA GLY A 425 -29.38 35.32 -2.50
C GLY A 425 -30.74 34.61 -2.63
N GLU A 426 -31.43 34.83 -3.77
CA GLU A 426 -32.64 34.06 -4.13
C GLU A 426 -32.33 32.55 -4.13
N SER A 427 -33.22 31.75 -3.55
CA SER A 427 -33.07 30.31 -3.45
C SER A 427 -34.27 29.58 -4.04
N LEU A 428 -34.00 28.54 -4.82
CA LEU A 428 -35.03 27.59 -5.25
C LEU A 428 -35.06 26.43 -4.26
N ARG A 429 -36.26 26.08 -3.81
CA ARG A 429 -36.51 25.07 -2.78
C ARG A 429 -37.52 24.05 -3.27
N VAL A 430 -37.24 22.77 -2.99
CA VAL A 430 -38.19 21.66 -3.15
C VAL A 430 -38.18 20.86 -1.84
N GLU A 431 -39.35 20.41 -1.39
CA GLU A 431 -39.53 19.66 -0.16
C GLU A 431 -40.26 18.34 -0.45
N ASP A 432 -39.83 17.26 0.19
CA ASP A 432 -40.50 15.94 0.20
C ASP A 432 -40.25 15.29 1.57
N ASP A 433 -41.30 14.83 2.23
CA ASP A 433 -41.26 14.14 3.55
C ASP A 433 -40.20 14.72 4.51
N GLY A 434 -40.34 15.99 4.90
CA GLY A 434 -39.47 16.63 5.90
C GLY A 434 -37.98 16.76 5.53
N LEU A 435 -37.61 16.54 4.26
CA LEU A 435 -36.36 17.02 3.69
C LEU A 435 -36.64 18.23 2.79
N ALA A 436 -35.67 19.14 2.71
CA ALA A 436 -35.69 20.22 1.73
C ALA A 436 -34.38 20.28 0.95
N LEU A 437 -34.48 20.23 -0.38
CA LEU A 437 -33.39 20.42 -1.31
C LEU A 437 -33.38 21.89 -1.75
N VAL A 438 -32.32 22.61 -1.38
CA VAL A 438 -32.18 24.06 -1.56
C VAL A 438 -31.01 24.36 -2.48
N LEU A 439 -31.30 24.99 -3.62
CA LEU A 439 -30.32 25.61 -4.47
C LEU A 439 -30.05 27.03 -3.97
N ARG A 440 -28.79 27.34 -3.68
CA ARG A 440 -28.32 28.69 -3.30
C ARG A 440 -27.29 29.17 -4.33
N GLN A 441 -27.45 30.39 -4.82
CA GLN A 441 -26.54 31.02 -5.80
C GLN A 441 -25.81 32.21 -5.15
N ALA A 442 -24.47 32.22 -5.24
CA ALA A 442 -23.63 33.29 -4.69
C ALA A 442 -22.37 33.46 -5.56
N GLY A 443 -22.02 34.71 -5.92
CA GLY A 443 -20.81 35.00 -6.71
C GLY A 443 -20.72 34.27 -8.06
N GLY A 444 -21.86 33.94 -8.69
CA GLY A 444 -21.94 33.12 -9.91
C GLY A 444 -21.85 31.60 -9.69
N LYS A 445 -21.50 31.15 -8.47
CA LYS A 445 -21.46 29.73 -8.11
C LYS A 445 -22.83 29.26 -7.63
N HIS A 446 -23.14 28.00 -7.93
CA HIS A 446 -24.31 27.30 -7.42
C HIS A 446 -23.88 26.35 -6.29
N THR A 447 -24.71 26.16 -5.28
CA THR A 447 -24.52 25.15 -4.22
C THR A 447 -25.84 24.49 -3.88
N PHE A 448 -25.80 23.21 -3.53
CA PHE A 448 -26.99 22.44 -3.14
C PHE A 448 -26.88 22.06 -1.66
N HIS A 449 -27.99 22.18 -0.95
CA HIS A 449 -28.08 21.88 0.48
C HIS A 449 -29.28 20.96 0.70
N VAL A 450 -29.12 19.89 1.48
CA VAL A 450 -30.25 19.10 1.97
C VAL A 450 -30.44 19.41 3.46
N GLU A 451 -31.57 19.99 3.81
CA GLU A 451 -31.94 20.34 5.18
C GLU A 451 -32.94 19.27 5.70
N ASP A 452 -32.60 18.56 6.80
CA ASP A 452 -33.52 17.60 7.44
C ASP A 452 -34.22 18.25 8.64
N SER A 453 -35.54 18.39 8.57
CA SER A 453 -36.34 19.03 9.60
C SER A 453 -36.33 18.29 10.94
N ARG A 454 -36.00 16.99 10.99
CA ARG A 454 -35.97 16.18 12.21
C ARG A 454 -34.73 16.40 13.05
N THR A 455 -33.57 16.52 12.38
CA THR A 455 -32.25 16.61 13.02
C THR A 455 -31.72 18.04 13.05
N GLN A 456 -32.30 18.94 12.24
CA GLN A 456 -31.78 20.28 11.97
C GLN A 456 -30.39 20.28 11.29
N GLU A 457 -29.96 19.12 10.77
CA GLU A 457 -28.73 19.01 9.99
C GLU A 457 -28.90 19.62 8.60
N THR A 458 -27.82 20.24 8.11
CA THR A 458 -27.69 20.69 6.72
C THR A 458 -26.53 19.97 6.07
N TRP A 459 -26.83 19.19 5.04
CA TRP A 459 -25.88 18.43 4.25
C TRP A 459 -25.50 19.23 3.02
N PHE A 460 -24.23 19.61 2.95
CA PHE A 460 -23.69 20.41 1.85
C PHE A 460 -23.30 19.52 0.68
N MET A 461 -23.65 19.94 -0.53
CA MET A 461 -23.00 19.50 -1.76
C MET A 461 -22.46 20.74 -2.47
N PRO A 462 -21.14 20.82 -2.75
CA PRO A 462 -20.65 21.85 -3.65
C PRO A 462 -21.37 21.67 -4.99
N GLY A 463 -21.96 22.74 -5.52
CA GLY A 463 -22.35 22.74 -6.92
C GLY A 463 -21.09 22.64 -7.80
N PRO A 464 -21.25 22.36 -9.10
CA PRO A 464 -20.17 21.84 -9.95
C PRO A 464 -18.87 22.61 -9.74
N PRO A 465 -17.82 21.86 -9.36
CA PRO A 465 -17.15 21.05 -10.37
C PRO A 465 -17.31 19.54 -10.19
N PHE A 466 -17.47 18.87 -11.32
CA PHE A 466 -17.00 17.51 -11.51
C PHE A 466 -15.47 17.55 -11.59
N LEU A 467 -14.76 16.52 -11.09
CA LEU A 467 -13.35 16.35 -11.47
C LEU A 467 -13.26 15.38 -12.64
N ILE A 468 -12.60 15.80 -13.71
CA ILE A 468 -12.34 14.97 -14.89
C ILE A 468 -10.86 14.60 -14.84
N ASP A 469 -10.55 13.29 -14.84
CA ASP A 469 -9.18 12.78 -14.80
C ASP A 469 -8.35 13.32 -13.60
N GLY A 470 -9.03 13.66 -12.50
CA GLY A 470 -8.46 14.31 -11.31
C GLY A 470 -8.09 15.78 -11.48
N ASP A 471 -8.36 16.38 -12.65
CA ASP A 471 -7.98 17.73 -13.00
C ASP A 471 -9.09 18.74 -12.66
N VAL A 472 -8.69 19.85 -12.01
CA VAL A 472 -9.60 20.92 -11.54
C VAL A 472 -9.47 22.18 -12.41
N SER A 473 -8.55 22.24 -13.37
CA SER A 473 -8.09 23.53 -13.90
C SER A 473 -9.19 24.24 -14.71
N ALA A 474 -9.65 25.38 -14.18
CA ALA A 474 -10.43 26.39 -14.88
C ALA A 474 -11.65 25.85 -15.68
N TRP A 475 -12.70 25.46 -14.97
CA TRP A 475 -14.04 25.49 -15.57
C TRP A 475 -14.68 26.87 -15.36
N ASP A 476 -14.70 27.69 -16.41
CA ASP A 476 -15.39 28.98 -16.49
C ASP A 476 -16.72 28.90 -17.29
N GLY A 477 -17.14 27.67 -17.63
CA GLY A 477 -18.31 27.40 -18.44
C GLY A 477 -19.65 27.63 -17.73
N SER A 478 -20.74 27.23 -18.40
CA SER A 478 -22.10 27.55 -17.96
C SER A 478 -22.76 26.42 -17.18
N VAL A 479 -23.27 26.73 -15.98
CA VAL A 479 -24.29 25.93 -15.30
C VAL A 479 -25.67 26.40 -15.78
N ARG A 480 -26.51 25.47 -16.20
CA ARG A 480 -27.97 25.64 -16.25
C ARG A 480 -28.60 24.76 -15.17
N CYS A 481 -29.57 25.29 -14.44
CA CYS A 481 -30.35 24.53 -13.47
C CYS A 481 -31.85 24.76 -13.74
N ASP A 482 -32.56 23.68 -14.07
CA ASP A 482 -34.00 23.68 -14.31
C ASP A 482 -34.72 22.98 -13.15
N ARG A 483 -35.76 23.60 -12.60
CA ARG A 483 -36.60 22.93 -11.59
C ARG A 483 -37.44 21.82 -12.26
N ILE A 484 -37.47 20.66 -11.63
CA ILE A 484 -38.35 19.53 -11.96
C ILE A 484 -39.30 19.25 -10.78
N ASP A 485 -40.28 18.37 -10.96
CA ASP A 485 -41.37 18.10 -9.99
C ASP A 485 -40.86 17.96 -8.54
N ARG A 486 -39.85 17.11 -8.33
CA ARG A 486 -39.27 16.81 -7.01
C ARG A 486 -37.81 17.24 -6.84
N GLY A 487 -37.34 18.23 -7.60
CA GLY A 487 -35.98 18.74 -7.42
C GLY A 487 -35.44 19.53 -8.60
N PHE A 488 -34.24 19.19 -9.06
CA PHE A 488 -33.50 19.95 -10.07
C PHE A 488 -32.88 19.04 -11.13
N ARG A 489 -32.89 19.49 -12.39
CA ARG A 489 -31.97 19.03 -13.43
C ARG A 489 -30.86 20.07 -13.56
N VAL A 490 -29.62 19.62 -13.60
CA VAL A 490 -28.43 20.46 -13.73
C VAL A 490 -27.68 20.04 -14.99
N THR A 491 -27.30 21.01 -15.81
CA THR A 491 -26.48 20.81 -17.01
C THR A 491 -25.29 21.74 -16.96
N ALA A 492 -24.08 21.18 -17.03
CA ALA A 492 -22.81 21.89 -17.11
C ALA A 492 -22.20 21.71 -18.50
N SER A 493 -21.71 22.79 -19.10
CA SER A 493 -21.08 22.77 -20.42
C SER A 493 -19.95 23.81 -20.53
N GLY A 494 -19.15 23.75 -21.60
CA GLY A 494 -18.04 24.69 -21.81
C GLY A 494 -16.77 24.30 -21.06
N PHE A 495 -16.41 23.01 -21.08
CA PHE A 495 -15.14 22.52 -20.52
C PHE A 495 -13.99 22.83 -21.49
N GLU A 496 -13.06 23.72 -21.11
CA GLU A 496 -11.96 24.17 -21.99
C GLU A 496 -11.13 22.98 -22.53
N LYS A 497 -10.76 22.04 -21.66
CA LYS A 497 -10.00 20.83 -22.02
C LYS A 497 -10.79 19.83 -22.88
N TYR A 498 -12.13 19.87 -22.82
CA TYR A 498 -13.03 18.94 -23.51
C TYR A 498 -14.14 19.71 -24.28
N PRO A 499 -13.79 20.46 -25.35
CA PRO A 499 -14.76 21.28 -26.08
C PRO A 499 -15.93 20.46 -26.63
N GLY A 500 -17.15 20.95 -26.41
CA GLY A 500 -18.39 20.26 -26.79
C GLY A 500 -18.90 19.23 -25.78
N LEU A 501 -18.13 18.90 -24.73
CA LEU A 501 -18.64 18.08 -23.62
C LEU A 501 -19.76 18.82 -22.89
N THR A 502 -20.81 18.07 -22.58
CA THR A 502 -21.92 18.49 -21.71
C THR A 502 -22.16 17.39 -20.70
N LEU A 503 -22.21 17.76 -19.42
CA LEU A 503 -22.53 16.86 -18.32
C LEU A 503 -23.90 17.25 -17.77
N SER A 504 -24.82 16.29 -17.66
CA SER A 504 -26.15 16.52 -17.10
C SER A 504 -26.45 15.54 -15.99
N TYR A 505 -27.18 15.97 -14.98
CA TYR A 505 -27.64 15.13 -13.90
C TYR A 505 -28.96 15.64 -13.32
N THR A 506 -29.65 14.81 -12.56
CA THR A 506 -30.80 15.20 -11.74
C THR A 506 -30.51 14.99 -10.26
N LEU A 507 -31.14 15.84 -9.46
CA LEU A 507 -31.22 15.78 -8.00
C LEU A 507 -32.70 15.74 -7.66
N GLY A 508 -33.20 14.63 -7.13
CA GLY A 508 -34.61 14.43 -6.80
C GLY A 508 -34.80 13.99 -5.36
N LEU A 509 -35.73 14.61 -4.63
CA LEU A 509 -36.17 14.08 -3.35
C LEU A 509 -37.25 13.02 -3.54
N ARG A 510 -37.10 11.90 -2.84
CA ARG A 510 -38.08 10.81 -2.81
C ARG A 510 -37.94 10.00 -1.54
N ASN A 511 -39.04 9.79 -0.81
CA ASN A 511 -39.12 8.87 0.33
C ASN A 511 -38.01 9.13 1.40
N ARG A 512 -37.74 10.41 1.71
CA ARG A 512 -36.64 10.83 2.61
C ARG A 512 -35.22 10.48 2.14
N ALA A 513 -35.04 10.30 0.84
CA ALA A 513 -33.73 10.22 0.20
C ALA A 513 -33.55 11.34 -0.83
N LEU A 514 -32.29 11.65 -1.13
CA LEU A 514 -31.89 12.40 -2.31
C LEU A 514 -31.36 11.39 -3.36
N ASP A 515 -32.12 11.18 -4.42
CA ASP A 515 -31.68 10.46 -5.60
C ASP A 515 -30.84 11.41 -6.49
N VAL A 516 -29.63 10.98 -6.83
CA VAL A 516 -28.72 11.67 -7.76
C VAL A 516 -28.51 10.78 -8.97
N SER A 517 -28.93 11.22 -10.15
CA SER A 517 -28.77 10.49 -11.40
C SER A 517 -27.91 11.28 -12.37
N LEU A 518 -26.71 10.80 -12.67
CA LEU A 518 -25.86 11.29 -13.75
C LEU A 518 -26.36 10.73 -15.09
N ASP A 519 -26.60 11.60 -16.07
CA ASP A 519 -27.02 11.19 -17.41
C ASP A 519 -25.82 10.55 -18.17
N PRO A 520 -26.07 9.65 -19.16
CA PRO A 520 -25.03 9.10 -20.02
C PRO A 520 -24.13 10.16 -20.66
N ILE A 521 -22.82 9.90 -20.67
CA ILE A 521 -21.82 10.83 -21.21
C ILE A 521 -21.23 10.29 -22.51
N GLN A 522 -21.47 11.02 -23.61
CA GLN A 522 -20.82 10.82 -24.89
C GLN A 522 -19.76 11.91 -25.10
N PHE A 523 -18.50 11.50 -25.25
CA PHE A 523 -17.38 12.43 -25.44
C PHE A 523 -17.19 12.76 -26.93
N PRO A 524 -16.95 14.04 -27.30
CA PRO A 524 -16.79 14.44 -28.71
C PRO A 524 -15.58 13.85 -29.45
N SER A 525 -14.65 13.19 -28.76
CA SER A 525 -13.48 12.51 -29.36
C SER A 525 -12.90 11.48 -28.38
N GLU A 526 -12.23 10.45 -28.90
CA GLU A 526 -11.58 9.36 -28.14
C GLU A 526 -10.32 9.78 -27.35
N LYS A 527 -10.22 11.05 -26.91
CA LYS A 527 -9.14 11.50 -26.03
C LYS A 527 -9.10 10.67 -24.75
N ASN A 528 -7.92 10.60 -24.13
CA ASN A 528 -7.56 9.74 -23.00
C ASN A 528 -8.26 10.10 -21.66
N PHE A 529 -9.59 10.16 -21.66
CA PHE A 529 -10.41 10.19 -20.47
C PHE A 529 -10.34 8.82 -19.77
N LEU A 530 -10.28 8.85 -18.43
CA LEU A 530 -10.13 7.73 -17.53
C LEU A 530 -11.18 7.75 -16.41
N SER A 531 -11.51 8.92 -15.85
CA SER A 531 -12.38 9.00 -14.66
C SER A 531 -13.16 10.29 -14.45
N LEU A 532 -14.29 10.17 -13.72
CA LEU A 532 -15.15 11.28 -13.28
C LEU A 532 -15.40 11.21 -11.77
N SER A 533 -15.02 12.24 -11.00
CA SER A 533 -15.41 12.33 -9.58
C SER A 533 -16.72 13.11 -9.44
N PHE A 534 -17.79 12.43 -9.00
CA PHE A 534 -19.14 13.02 -8.86
C PHE A 534 -20.12 12.11 -8.09
N PRO A 535 -20.94 12.61 -7.14
CA PRO A 535 -20.90 13.96 -6.56
C PRO A 535 -19.63 14.19 -5.74
N LEU A 536 -19.09 15.40 -5.83
CA LEU A 536 -17.86 15.78 -5.14
C LEU A 536 -18.17 16.17 -3.69
N ASP A 537 -17.44 15.59 -2.75
CA ASP A 537 -17.38 15.95 -1.32
C ASP A 537 -18.76 16.15 -0.64
N PHE A 538 -19.75 15.30 -0.97
CA PHE A 538 -21.08 15.38 -0.37
C PHE A 538 -21.04 15.17 1.16
N GLY A 539 -21.64 16.09 1.90
CA GLY A 539 -21.74 16.03 3.36
C GLY A 539 -20.47 16.39 4.11
N VAL A 540 -19.44 16.94 3.45
CA VAL A 540 -18.12 17.30 4.02
C VAL A 540 -18.17 17.85 5.45
N ALA A 541 -17.29 17.33 6.31
CA ALA A 541 -17.09 17.79 7.68
C ALA A 541 -15.74 18.50 7.85
N ARG A 542 -15.66 19.46 8.78
CA ARG A 542 -14.42 20.15 9.17
C ARG A 542 -13.73 19.53 10.39
N ALA A 543 -12.43 19.78 10.54
CA ALA A 543 -11.68 19.48 11.76
C ALA A 543 -12.33 20.14 12.99
N GLY A 544 -12.52 19.35 14.04
CA GLY A 544 -13.21 19.75 15.27
C GLY A 544 -14.73 19.48 15.28
N GLU A 545 -15.33 19.06 14.17
CA GLU A 545 -16.70 18.51 14.20
C GLU A 545 -16.75 17.13 14.88
N GLU A 546 -17.87 16.80 15.52
CA GLU A 546 -18.09 15.47 16.09
C GLU A 546 -18.62 14.51 15.03
N GLY A 547 -17.86 13.44 14.75
CA GLY A 547 -18.30 12.39 13.84
C GLY A 547 -17.18 11.57 13.22
N TYR A 548 -17.53 10.85 12.16
CA TYR A 548 -16.62 10.03 11.35
C TYR A 548 -17.18 9.72 9.96
N LEU A 549 -16.29 9.46 8.99
CA LEU A 549 -16.64 8.79 7.73
C LEU A 549 -16.80 7.29 7.97
N VAL A 550 -17.61 6.61 7.14
CA VAL A 550 -17.84 5.16 7.14
C VAL A 550 -17.63 4.65 5.73
N ASN A 551 -16.58 3.85 5.50
CA ASN A 551 -16.24 3.36 4.17
C ASN A 551 -16.15 1.83 4.13
N SER A 552 -16.80 1.22 3.14
CA SER A 552 -16.67 -0.19 2.73
C SER A 552 -15.41 -0.42 1.88
N TYR A 553 -14.30 0.19 2.29
CA TYR A 553 -13.01 -0.08 1.67
C TYR A 553 -12.67 -1.55 1.87
N GLY A 554 -12.37 -2.21 0.76
CA GLY A 554 -11.73 -3.51 0.78
C GLY A 554 -10.74 -3.64 -0.36
N ASN A 555 -9.77 -4.52 -0.17
CA ASN A 555 -8.98 -5.07 -1.24
C ASN A 555 -9.33 -6.57 -1.30
N TYR A 556 -8.76 -7.28 -2.27
CA TYR A 556 -8.82 -8.73 -2.39
C TYR A 556 -8.78 -9.49 -1.04
N ASP A 557 -7.86 -9.07 -0.16
CA ASP A 557 -7.52 -9.70 1.13
C ASP A 557 -8.15 -9.03 2.37
N ALA A 558 -9.13 -8.12 2.24
CA ALA A 558 -9.77 -7.50 3.40
C ALA A 558 -11.18 -6.96 3.06
N ARG A 559 -12.21 -7.50 3.72
CA ARG A 559 -13.62 -7.13 3.50
C ARG A 559 -14.13 -6.07 4.46
N GLU A 560 -13.65 -6.11 5.70
CA GLU A 560 -14.24 -5.35 6.79
C GLU A 560 -13.90 -3.86 6.71
N GLY A 561 -14.96 -3.04 6.76
CA GLY A 561 -14.88 -1.61 6.55
C GLY A 561 -14.17 -0.84 7.67
N ARG A 562 -14.00 0.46 7.45
CA ARG A 562 -13.30 1.36 8.37
C ARG A 562 -14.12 2.61 8.67
N ILE A 563 -13.97 3.11 9.90
CA ILE A 563 -14.43 4.44 10.29
C ILE A 563 -13.26 5.41 10.48
N PHE A 564 -13.45 6.66 10.09
CA PHE A 564 -12.41 7.70 10.10
C PHE A 564 -12.91 8.91 10.89
N HIS A 565 -12.51 9.00 12.15
CA HIS A 565 -12.87 10.12 13.03
C HIS A 565 -12.28 11.45 12.57
N PHE A 566 -13.07 12.51 12.65
CA PHE A 566 -12.62 13.87 12.35
C PHE A 566 -11.66 14.36 13.46
N GLY A 567 -10.54 15.00 13.08
CA GLY A 567 -9.68 15.74 14.01
C GLY A 567 -8.25 15.18 14.23
N PRO A 568 -7.58 15.57 15.35
CA PRO A 568 -6.11 15.58 15.42
C PRO A 568 -5.39 14.24 15.32
N ALA A 569 -6.08 13.11 15.51
CA ALA A 569 -5.49 11.79 15.38
C ALA A 569 -5.25 11.41 13.91
N ILE A 570 -6.19 11.76 13.03
CA ILE A 570 -6.07 11.52 11.59
C ILE A 570 -5.21 12.60 10.90
N ASP A 571 -5.21 13.82 11.45
CA ASP A 571 -4.37 14.92 10.96
C ASP A 571 -2.86 14.67 11.08
N ARG A 572 -2.40 13.63 11.79
CA ARG A 572 -0.96 13.25 11.80
C ARG A 572 -0.54 12.55 10.51
N TYR A 573 -1.45 11.84 9.84
CA TYR A 573 -1.19 11.15 8.57
C TYR A 573 -1.06 12.14 7.39
N ARG A 574 -1.65 13.33 7.52
CA ARG A 574 -1.35 14.50 6.66
C ARG A 574 0.13 14.86 6.71
N ASP A 575 0.72 14.87 7.90
CA ASP A 575 2.10 15.33 8.10
C ASP A 575 3.13 14.29 7.60
N SER A 576 2.71 13.04 7.36
CA SER A 576 3.47 12.01 6.62
C SER A 576 3.19 11.99 5.11
N GLY A 577 2.32 12.85 4.59
CA GLY A 577 2.03 12.99 3.15
C GLY A 577 0.88 12.13 2.60
N GLU A 578 0.20 11.32 3.43
CA GLU A 578 -0.93 10.50 3.00
C GLU A 578 -2.27 11.22 3.27
N LEU A 579 -2.69 12.05 2.31
CA LEU A 579 -3.87 12.92 2.42
C LEU A 579 -5.17 12.36 1.82
N GLU A 580 -5.08 11.33 0.99
CA GLU A 580 -6.22 10.77 0.26
C GLU A 580 -6.11 9.24 0.22
N LEU A 581 -7.17 8.55 0.64
CA LEU A 581 -7.29 7.10 0.48
C LEU A 581 -8.12 6.78 -0.76
N GLY A 582 -7.54 6.06 -1.72
CA GLY A 582 -8.25 5.45 -2.84
C GLY A 582 -8.37 3.93 -2.67
N GLY A 583 -9.42 3.35 -3.26
CA GLY A 583 -9.61 1.90 -3.32
C GLY A 583 -10.93 1.48 -3.96
N GLU A 584 -10.96 0.23 -4.41
CA GLU A 584 -12.20 -0.46 -4.79
C GLU A 584 -13.10 -0.63 -3.55
N SER A 585 -14.40 -0.80 -3.78
CA SER A 585 -15.41 -0.91 -2.74
C SER A 585 -16.03 -2.29 -2.78
N THR A 586 -15.95 -3.05 -1.68
CA THR A 586 -16.49 -4.43 -1.62
C THR A 586 -18.01 -4.46 -1.58
N MET A 587 -18.61 -3.39 -1.06
CA MET A 587 -20.06 -3.15 -1.03
C MET A 587 -20.34 -1.74 -1.53
N PRO A 588 -21.25 -1.52 -2.50
CA PRO A 588 -21.44 -0.25 -3.20
C PRO A 588 -22.19 0.82 -2.39
N PHE A 589 -21.70 1.13 -1.18
CA PHE A 589 -22.15 2.23 -0.35
C PHE A 589 -20.99 2.86 0.44
N PHE A 590 -21.19 4.10 0.87
CA PHE A 590 -20.34 4.78 1.85
C PHE A 590 -21.21 5.67 2.73
N GLY A 591 -20.65 6.30 3.74
CA GLY A 591 -21.44 7.16 4.62
C GLY A 591 -20.61 8.10 5.46
N ILE A 592 -21.34 8.96 6.15
CA ILE A 592 -20.80 9.91 7.11
C ILE A 592 -21.78 10.02 8.28
N VAL A 593 -21.24 10.05 9.50
CA VAL A 593 -21.99 10.29 10.72
C VAL A 593 -21.51 11.61 11.29
N ARG A 594 -22.41 12.60 11.40
CA ARG A 594 -22.15 13.90 12.05
C ARG A 594 -23.09 14.04 13.24
N ARG A 595 -22.56 14.33 14.43
CA ARG A 595 -23.34 14.54 15.67
C ARG A 595 -24.35 13.41 15.98
N GLY A 596 -24.04 12.17 15.60
CA GLY A 596 -24.92 11.00 15.77
C GLY A 596 -26.06 10.89 14.74
N HIS A 597 -26.02 11.66 13.65
CA HIS A 597 -26.95 11.61 12.52
C HIS A 597 -26.23 11.06 11.26
N PRO A 598 -26.54 9.81 10.83
CA PRO A 598 -25.96 9.25 9.62
C PRO A 598 -26.57 9.79 8.32
N CYS A 599 -25.71 10.02 7.33
CA CYS A 599 -26.06 10.04 5.91
C CYS A 599 -25.34 8.87 5.23
N VAL A 600 -26.09 8.01 4.54
CA VAL A 600 -25.55 6.88 3.75
C VAL A 600 -25.77 7.14 2.27
N ALA A 601 -24.71 7.00 1.47
CA ALA A 601 -24.74 7.09 0.02
C ALA A 601 -24.68 5.68 -0.56
N ILE A 602 -25.69 5.28 -1.31
CA ILE A 602 -25.81 3.96 -1.92
C ILE A 602 -25.70 4.11 -3.44
N VAL A 603 -24.68 3.51 -4.07
CA VAL A 603 -24.65 3.38 -5.53
C VAL A 603 -25.66 2.30 -5.90
N SER A 604 -26.80 2.71 -6.47
CA SER A 604 -27.96 1.84 -6.59
C SER A 604 -27.96 0.95 -7.84
N ASP A 605 -27.07 1.23 -8.79
CA ASP A 605 -26.87 0.47 -10.02
C ASP A 605 -26.48 -1.00 -9.74
N PHE A 606 -26.63 -1.87 -10.74
CA PHE A 606 -26.26 -3.28 -10.60
C PHE A 606 -25.70 -3.89 -11.91
N PRO A 607 -24.55 -4.60 -11.84
CA PRO A 607 -23.56 -4.56 -10.75
C PRO A 607 -22.87 -3.19 -10.69
N ALA A 608 -22.69 -2.64 -9.49
CA ALA A 608 -22.00 -1.37 -9.26
C ALA A 608 -20.50 -1.60 -9.03
N VAL A 609 -19.74 -1.69 -10.12
CA VAL A 609 -18.32 -2.12 -10.13
C VAL A 609 -17.41 -1.20 -10.95
N ASP A 610 -17.97 -0.18 -11.57
CA ASP A 610 -17.28 0.80 -12.39
C ASP A 610 -17.05 2.11 -11.63
N PHE A 611 -16.85 2.03 -10.31
CA PHE A 611 -16.46 3.16 -9.48
C PHE A 611 -15.49 2.76 -8.36
N GLU A 612 -14.76 3.74 -7.86
CA GLU A 612 -13.88 3.66 -6.69
C GLU A 612 -14.30 4.68 -5.64
N LEU A 613 -13.91 4.45 -4.38
CA LEU A 613 -14.08 5.44 -3.30
C LEU A 613 -12.78 6.20 -3.09
N LYS A 614 -12.85 7.53 -3.18
CA LYS A 614 -11.76 8.43 -2.78
C LYS A 614 -12.15 9.18 -1.50
N THR A 615 -11.40 8.96 -0.43
CA THR A 615 -11.62 9.59 0.87
C THR A 615 -10.55 10.62 1.16
N SER A 616 -10.95 11.89 1.26
CA SER A 616 -10.10 13.01 1.65
C SER A 616 -9.94 13.04 3.16
N LEU A 617 -8.72 12.99 3.67
CA LEU A 617 -8.40 12.93 5.10
C LEU A 617 -7.68 14.19 5.59
N GLY A 618 -8.41 15.31 5.58
CA GLY A 618 -7.90 16.59 6.10
C GLY A 618 -7.37 17.54 5.02
N ARG A 619 -7.89 17.43 3.79
CA ARG A 619 -7.67 18.40 2.69
C ARG A 619 -7.92 19.83 3.18
N ARG A 620 -7.05 20.79 2.85
CA ARG A 620 -7.24 22.19 3.26
C ARG A 620 -8.41 22.84 2.50
N SER A 621 -9.30 23.51 3.24
CA SER A 621 -10.08 24.63 2.73
C SER A 621 -9.18 25.87 2.58
N PRO A 622 -9.55 26.88 1.78
CA PRO A 622 -8.79 28.13 1.68
C PRO A 622 -8.80 28.98 2.95
N GLU A 623 -9.75 28.74 3.86
CA GLU A 623 -9.71 29.33 5.21
C GLU A 623 -8.69 28.62 6.12
N GLY A 624 -8.12 27.51 5.64
CA GLY A 624 -7.10 26.72 6.32
C GLY A 624 -7.61 25.49 7.06
N ASP A 625 -8.93 25.26 7.15
CA ASP A 625 -9.49 24.12 7.87
C ASP A 625 -9.19 22.79 7.15
N SER A 626 -8.96 21.72 7.91
CA SER A 626 -8.89 20.37 7.35
C SER A 626 -10.31 19.81 7.12
N LEU A 627 -10.56 19.25 5.93
CA LEU A 627 -11.84 18.74 5.46
C LEU A 627 -11.81 17.21 5.32
N TYR A 628 -12.92 16.56 5.70
CA TYR A 628 -13.13 15.12 5.55
C TYR A 628 -14.38 14.84 4.72
N ALA A 629 -14.22 14.06 3.65
CA ALA A 629 -15.31 13.64 2.78
C ALA A 629 -14.93 12.36 2.02
N THR A 630 -15.94 11.63 1.56
CA THR A 630 -15.79 10.51 0.60
C THR A 630 -16.47 10.89 -0.71
N THR A 631 -15.75 10.75 -1.81
CA THR A 631 -16.18 11.06 -3.17
C THR A 631 -16.08 9.78 -4.03
N PRO A 632 -17.14 9.37 -4.72
CA PRO A 632 -17.08 8.29 -5.70
C PRO A 632 -16.43 8.78 -7.01
N ILE A 633 -15.55 7.94 -7.56
CA ILE A 633 -14.87 8.14 -8.83
C ILE A 633 -15.38 7.10 -9.82
N TRP A 634 -16.17 7.51 -10.80
CA TRP A 634 -16.62 6.66 -11.90
C TRP A 634 -15.49 6.39 -12.88
N ARG A 635 -15.28 5.12 -13.20
CA ARG A 635 -14.38 4.63 -14.25
C ARG A 635 -15.08 4.76 -15.61
N TYR A 636 -14.29 4.86 -16.67
CA TYR A 636 -14.77 5.01 -18.04
C TYR A 636 -14.70 3.68 -18.80
N GLU A 637 -15.86 3.11 -19.17
CA GLU A 637 -15.93 1.79 -19.80
C GLU A 637 -15.74 1.85 -21.33
N ARG A 638 -14.71 1.17 -21.86
CA ARG A 638 -14.44 1.00 -23.31
C ARG A 638 -14.62 2.26 -24.17
N GLY A 639 -14.27 3.43 -23.63
CA GLY A 639 -14.37 4.70 -24.35
C GLY A 639 -15.75 5.37 -24.31
N ARG A 640 -16.66 5.00 -23.40
CA ARG A 640 -18.00 5.61 -23.22
C ARG A 640 -18.51 5.54 -21.76
N MET A 641 -19.50 6.35 -21.42
CA MET A 641 -20.37 6.13 -20.26
C MET A 641 -21.82 6.06 -20.78
N ASN A 642 -22.20 4.90 -21.35
CA ASN A 642 -23.46 4.76 -22.11
C ASN A 642 -24.71 4.68 -21.23
N GLU A 643 -24.59 4.12 -20.03
CA GLU A 643 -25.68 4.02 -19.06
C GLU A 643 -25.65 5.23 -18.11
N PRO A 644 -26.77 5.60 -17.46
CA PRO A 644 -26.77 6.56 -16.37
C PRO A 644 -26.00 6.03 -15.14
N ARG A 645 -25.73 6.88 -14.14
CA ARG A 645 -25.24 6.45 -12.81
C ARG A 645 -26.10 7.00 -11.70
N HIS A 646 -26.46 6.16 -10.74
CA HIS A 646 -27.43 6.47 -9.69
C HIS A 646 -26.81 6.32 -8.30
N ILE A 647 -26.89 7.39 -7.50
CA ILE A 647 -26.58 7.37 -6.06
C ILE A 647 -27.78 7.86 -5.27
N THR A 648 -28.27 7.05 -4.34
CA THR A 648 -29.32 7.43 -3.39
C THR A 648 -28.69 7.76 -2.04
N TYR A 649 -28.83 9.00 -1.59
CA TYR A 649 -28.42 9.44 -0.24
C TYR A 649 -29.60 9.34 0.72
N GLN A 650 -29.52 8.49 1.74
CA GLN A 650 -30.54 8.35 2.79
C GLN A 650 -30.11 9.04 4.09
N PHE A 651 -31.00 9.82 4.68
CA PHE A 651 -30.74 10.61 5.89
C PHE A 651 -31.42 9.98 7.10
N LEU A 652 -30.63 9.54 8.08
CA LEU A 652 -31.11 8.79 9.24
C LEU A 652 -31.19 9.70 10.48
N ALA A 653 -32.30 9.59 11.23
CA ALA A 653 -32.58 10.49 12.35
C ALA A 653 -31.61 10.31 13.54
N LYS A 654 -31.04 9.11 13.72
CA LYS A 654 -30.03 8.79 14.73
C LYS A 654 -29.30 7.50 14.33
N GLY A 655 -28.02 7.37 14.66
CA GLY A 655 -27.25 6.13 14.52
C GLY A 655 -25.74 6.34 14.39
N GLY A 656 -25.03 5.24 14.21
CA GLY A 656 -23.61 5.18 13.84
C GLY A 656 -23.38 4.38 12.57
N TYR A 657 -22.20 3.76 12.45
CA TYR A 657 -21.84 2.89 11.31
C TYR A 657 -22.73 1.64 11.19
N VAL A 658 -23.31 1.16 12.31
CA VAL A 658 -24.29 0.06 12.31
C VAL A 658 -25.51 0.46 11.48
N GLU A 659 -26.13 1.61 11.76
CA GLU A 659 -27.30 2.09 11.01
C GLU A 659 -27.00 2.38 9.54
N VAL A 660 -25.78 2.81 9.20
CA VAL A 660 -25.29 2.95 7.81
C VAL A 660 -25.30 1.58 7.10
N ALA A 661 -24.66 0.56 7.69
CA ALA A 661 -24.65 -0.79 7.14
C ALA A 661 -26.07 -1.39 7.04
N LYS A 662 -26.91 -1.19 8.07
CA LYS A 662 -28.30 -1.68 8.07
C LYS A 662 -29.20 -0.97 7.07
N ALA A 663 -28.92 0.29 6.71
CA ALA A 663 -29.61 0.95 5.61
C ALA A 663 -29.28 0.30 4.26
N TYR A 664 -28.01 -0.04 4.03
CA TYR A 664 -27.61 -0.77 2.83
C TYR A 664 -28.20 -2.20 2.79
N ARG A 665 -28.17 -2.93 3.92
CA ARG A 665 -28.83 -4.26 4.03
C ARG A 665 -30.33 -4.18 3.74
N ARG A 666 -31.05 -3.16 4.23
CA ARG A 666 -32.48 -2.94 3.89
C ARG A 666 -32.67 -2.72 2.39
N PHE A 667 -31.85 -1.89 1.76
CA PHE A 667 -31.89 -1.68 0.31
C PHE A 667 -31.67 -2.98 -0.48
N LEU A 668 -30.74 -3.85 -0.07
CA LEU A 668 -30.56 -5.18 -0.68
C LEU A 668 -31.80 -6.07 -0.53
N VAL A 669 -32.44 -6.07 0.65
CA VAL A 669 -33.69 -6.82 0.90
C VAL A 669 -34.85 -6.28 0.06
N GLU A 670 -35.06 -4.96 0.06
CA GLU A 670 -36.12 -4.27 -0.70
C GLU A 670 -35.97 -4.43 -2.22
N THR A 671 -34.73 -4.52 -2.71
CA THR A 671 -34.42 -4.81 -4.13
C THR A 671 -34.33 -6.31 -4.46
N GLY A 672 -34.60 -7.19 -3.49
CA GLY A 672 -34.63 -8.65 -3.70
C GLY A 672 -33.26 -9.31 -3.89
N ARG A 673 -32.16 -8.59 -3.65
CA ARG A 673 -30.77 -9.06 -3.81
C ARG A 673 -30.18 -9.73 -2.58
N TYR A 674 -30.87 -9.67 -1.43
CA TYR A 674 -30.42 -10.33 -0.20
C TYR A 674 -31.04 -11.72 -0.03
N HIS A 675 -30.21 -12.75 0.15
CA HIS A 675 -30.65 -14.14 0.40
C HIS A 675 -29.89 -14.73 1.59
N THR A 676 -30.61 -15.20 2.62
CA THR A 676 -29.99 -15.80 3.80
C THR A 676 -29.37 -17.17 3.49
N LEU A 677 -28.40 -17.60 4.31
CA LEU A 677 -27.81 -18.92 4.23
C LEU A 677 -28.88 -20.00 4.53
N ARG A 678 -29.82 -19.74 5.44
CA ARG A 678 -30.96 -20.63 5.72
C ARG A 678 -31.82 -20.86 4.48
N GLN A 679 -32.20 -19.80 3.75
CA GLN A 679 -32.95 -19.91 2.49
C GLN A 679 -32.18 -20.68 1.40
N ARG A 680 -30.84 -20.65 1.42
CA ARG A 680 -29.99 -21.45 0.53
C ARG A 680 -29.95 -22.91 0.95
N ILE A 681 -29.81 -23.20 2.24
CA ILE A 681 -29.85 -24.57 2.78
C ILE A 681 -31.20 -25.23 2.47
N GLU A 682 -32.30 -24.50 2.55
CA GLU A 682 -33.64 -24.98 2.16
C GLU A 682 -33.76 -25.37 0.67
N ARG A 683 -33.05 -24.66 -0.22
CA ARG A 683 -33.03 -24.93 -1.67
C ARG A 683 -31.97 -25.96 -2.08
N HIS A 684 -30.82 -25.91 -1.42
CA HIS A 684 -29.61 -26.68 -1.67
C HIS A 684 -29.04 -27.15 -0.32
N PRO A 685 -29.51 -28.31 0.22
CA PRO A 685 -29.13 -28.78 1.55
C PRO A 685 -27.62 -28.93 1.77
N ILE A 686 -26.84 -29.08 0.69
CA ILE A 686 -25.39 -29.19 0.76
C ILE A 686 -24.66 -27.93 1.25
N CYS A 687 -25.26 -26.73 1.10
CA CYS A 687 -24.72 -25.48 1.66
C CYS A 687 -24.55 -25.56 3.20
N SER A 688 -25.29 -26.46 3.88
CA SER A 688 -25.18 -26.67 5.33
C SER A 688 -23.80 -27.20 5.77
N ARG A 689 -23.01 -27.79 4.86
CA ARG A 689 -21.67 -28.30 5.17
C ARG A 689 -20.67 -27.18 5.47
N SER A 690 -20.86 -26.00 4.88
CA SER A 690 -19.96 -24.85 5.07
C SER A 690 -20.24 -24.05 6.34
N GLY A 691 -21.49 -24.05 6.82
CA GLY A 691 -21.87 -23.36 8.05
C GLY A 691 -21.18 -23.97 9.27
N ASN A 692 -20.56 -23.13 10.10
CA ASN A 692 -19.73 -23.49 11.26
C ASN A 692 -18.55 -24.45 11.00
N ALA A 693 -18.19 -24.76 9.75
CA ALA A 693 -17.06 -25.63 9.48
C ALA A 693 -15.71 -24.94 9.78
N SER A 694 -14.72 -25.73 10.20
CA SER A 694 -13.30 -25.38 10.09
C SER A 694 -12.81 -25.65 8.67
N PHE A 695 -12.17 -24.68 8.03
CA PHE A 695 -11.71 -24.76 6.65
C PHE A 695 -10.22 -25.09 6.61
N PHE A 696 -9.84 -26.06 5.78
CA PHE A 696 -8.44 -26.47 5.57
C PHE A 696 -8.07 -26.27 4.11
N TRP A 697 -6.97 -25.57 3.83
CA TRP A 697 -6.52 -25.25 2.48
C TRP A 697 -5.09 -25.71 2.21
N GLY A 698 -4.85 -26.16 0.98
CA GLY A 698 -3.53 -26.61 0.49
C GLY A 698 -3.64 -27.73 -0.55
N ALA A 699 -2.50 -28.32 -0.89
CA ALA A 699 -2.38 -29.38 -1.91
C ALA A 699 -1.99 -30.74 -1.28
N PRO A 700 -2.95 -31.46 -0.65
CA PRO A 700 -2.69 -32.72 0.06
C PRO A 700 -2.35 -33.89 -0.89
N VAL A 701 -1.92 -35.03 -0.35
CA VAL A 701 -1.98 -36.30 -1.10
C VAL A 701 -3.41 -36.82 -0.96
N VAL A 702 -4.12 -36.97 -2.08
CA VAL A 702 -5.57 -37.23 -2.06
C VAL A 702 -5.91 -38.57 -1.39
N GLY A 703 -5.11 -39.62 -1.61
CA GLY A 703 -5.27 -40.92 -0.96
C GLY A 703 -5.05 -40.90 0.56
N GLU A 704 -4.41 -39.87 1.12
CA GLU A 704 -4.21 -39.72 2.58
C GLU A 704 -5.38 -38.99 3.27
N LEU A 705 -6.27 -38.33 2.51
CA LEU A 705 -7.38 -37.55 3.06
C LEU A 705 -8.36 -38.33 3.95
N PRO A 706 -8.73 -39.60 3.67
CA PRO A 706 -9.53 -40.41 4.59
C PRO A 706 -8.90 -40.56 5.98
N ALA A 707 -7.57 -40.74 6.05
CA ALA A 707 -6.86 -40.85 7.33
C ALA A 707 -6.75 -39.49 8.04
N PHE A 708 -6.58 -38.40 7.30
CA PHE A 708 -6.63 -37.04 7.85
C PHE A 708 -8.01 -36.71 8.45
N MET A 709 -9.08 -37.05 7.74
CA MET A 709 -10.46 -36.84 8.19
C MET A 709 -10.82 -37.69 9.42
N ALA A 710 -10.39 -38.94 9.47
CA ALA A 710 -10.53 -39.76 10.68
C ALA A 710 -9.79 -39.13 11.88
N LYS A 711 -8.59 -38.58 11.67
CA LYS A 711 -7.85 -37.87 12.72
C LYS A 711 -8.55 -36.57 13.19
N LEU A 712 -9.22 -35.83 12.29
CA LEU A 712 -10.06 -34.68 12.67
C LEU A 712 -11.18 -35.13 13.62
N GLU A 713 -11.89 -36.20 13.28
CA GLU A 713 -12.98 -36.77 14.08
C GLU A 713 -12.47 -37.23 15.46
N GLU A 714 -11.38 -37.99 15.50
CA GLU A 714 -10.69 -38.42 16.74
C GLU A 714 -10.23 -37.24 17.63
N SER A 715 -9.91 -36.10 17.03
CA SER A 715 -9.46 -34.89 17.74
C SER A 715 -10.62 -34.05 18.29
N GLY A 716 -11.86 -34.39 17.91
CA GLY A 716 -13.07 -33.62 18.23
C GLY A 716 -13.23 -32.37 17.37
N VAL A 717 -12.96 -32.49 16.06
CA VAL A 717 -13.40 -31.54 15.03
C VAL A 717 -14.55 -32.19 14.28
N ASP A 718 -15.80 -31.84 14.60
CA ASP A 718 -16.99 -32.54 14.08
C ASP A 718 -17.47 -32.01 12.71
N LYS A 719 -16.93 -30.85 12.29
CA LYS A 719 -17.32 -30.21 11.03
C LYS A 719 -16.17 -29.47 10.35
N ALA A 720 -15.77 -29.95 9.18
CA ALA A 720 -14.71 -29.37 8.38
C ALA A 720 -15.07 -29.23 6.88
N VAL A 721 -14.41 -28.31 6.19
CA VAL A 721 -14.38 -28.20 4.72
C VAL A 721 -12.93 -28.26 4.25
N LEU A 722 -12.65 -29.14 3.28
CA LEU A 722 -11.32 -29.47 2.81
C LEU A 722 -11.14 -28.91 1.39
N HIS A 723 -10.47 -27.77 1.25
CA HIS A 723 -10.11 -27.18 -0.04
C HIS A 723 -8.86 -27.87 -0.60
N VAL A 724 -9.08 -28.70 -1.62
CA VAL A 724 -8.06 -29.56 -2.25
C VAL A 724 -7.55 -28.87 -3.52
N ALA A 725 -6.44 -28.15 -3.38
CA ALA A 725 -5.71 -27.55 -4.50
C ALA A 725 -4.83 -28.60 -5.22
N ASN A 726 -4.44 -28.30 -6.46
CA ASN A 726 -3.55 -29.17 -7.23
C ASN A 726 -2.07 -29.01 -6.83
N ARG A 727 -1.20 -29.93 -7.28
CA ARG A 727 0.25 -29.95 -7.04
C ARG A 727 1.03 -29.68 -8.33
N ASN A 728 0.98 -28.46 -8.87
CA ASN A 728 1.80 -28.09 -10.03
C ASN A 728 2.78 -26.95 -9.74
N ASP A 729 3.97 -27.07 -10.34
CA ASP A 729 4.89 -25.96 -10.53
C ASP A 729 4.31 -24.96 -11.55
N PHE A 730 4.39 -23.66 -11.24
CA PHE A 730 3.87 -22.55 -12.05
C PHE A 730 4.33 -22.56 -13.53
N VAL A 731 5.42 -23.26 -13.84
CA VAL A 731 6.07 -23.36 -15.16
C VAL A 731 5.27 -24.20 -16.18
N GLY A 732 4.36 -25.07 -15.72
CA GLY A 732 3.60 -25.98 -16.59
C GLY A 732 2.21 -25.50 -17.03
N GLY A 733 1.74 -24.37 -16.48
CA GLY A 733 0.37 -23.90 -16.63
C GLY A 733 -0.63 -24.65 -15.73
N TRP A 734 -1.54 -23.90 -15.11
CA TRP A 734 -2.62 -24.47 -14.28
C TRP A 734 -3.52 -25.37 -15.13
N LYS A 735 -3.60 -26.66 -14.74
CA LYS A 735 -4.46 -27.64 -15.41
C LYS A 735 -5.84 -27.61 -14.77
N ARG A 736 -6.81 -27.04 -15.48
CA ARG A 736 -8.24 -27.13 -15.16
C ARG A 736 -8.65 -28.57 -14.95
N TRP A 737 -9.64 -28.79 -14.10
CA TRP A 737 -10.26 -30.11 -13.97
C TRP A 737 -10.94 -30.51 -15.29
N PRO A 738 -11.13 -31.82 -15.58
CA PRO A 738 -10.63 -32.98 -14.86
C PRO A 738 -9.13 -33.29 -15.12
N ASN A 739 -8.48 -32.60 -16.07
CA ASN A 739 -7.05 -32.80 -16.38
C ASN A 739 -6.14 -32.51 -15.17
N GLY A 740 -6.57 -31.58 -14.30
CA GLY A 740 -5.96 -31.28 -13.01
C GLY A 740 -5.93 -32.44 -12.00
N MET A 741 -6.83 -33.43 -12.07
CA MET A 741 -6.87 -34.55 -11.10
C MET A 741 -5.55 -35.31 -11.04
N THR A 742 -5.02 -35.69 -12.20
CA THR A 742 -3.72 -36.38 -12.31
C THR A 742 -2.55 -35.56 -11.80
N ALA A 743 -2.71 -34.23 -11.75
CA ALA A 743 -1.69 -33.28 -11.33
C ALA A 743 -1.88 -32.80 -9.88
N ALA A 744 -3.00 -33.11 -9.24
CA ALA A 744 -3.17 -33.05 -7.79
C ALA A 744 -2.52 -34.24 -7.06
N GLY A 745 -1.95 -35.21 -7.81
CA GLY A 745 -1.23 -36.35 -7.26
C GLY A 745 -2.14 -37.52 -6.83
N GLY A 746 -3.30 -37.68 -7.48
CA GLY A 746 -4.23 -38.78 -7.21
C GLY A 746 -5.02 -39.24 -8.44
N THR A 747 -5.62 -40.42 -8.33
CA THR A 747 -6.52 -41.02 -9.32
C THR A 747 -7.97 -40.59 -9.10
N ALA A 748 -8.82 -40.73 -10.13
CA ALA A 748 -10.26 -40.47 -10.01
C ALA A 748 -10.96 -41.36 -8.96
N GLU A 749 -10.40 -42.54 -8.67
CA GLU A 749 -10.90 -43.44 -7.62
C GLU A 749 -10.55 -42.90 -6.22
N GLU A 750 -9.31 -42.43 -6.00
CA GLU A 750 -8.92 -41.79 -4.74
C GLU A 750 -9.72 -40.51 -4.47
N PHE A 751 -9.98 -39.70 -5.50
CA PHE A 751 -10.86 -38.52 -5.39
C PHE A 751 -12.30 -38.89 -5.00
N ARG A 752 -12.87 -39.92 -5.63
CA ARG A 752 -14.20 -40.45 -5.29
C ARG A 752 -14.22 -40.94 -3.85
N ASN A 753 -13.24 -41.75 -3.45
CA ASN A 753 -13.13 -42.30 -2.10
C ASN A 753 -12.99 -41.22 -1.02
N ALA A 754 -12.21 -40.16 -1.28
CA ALA A 754 -12.08 -39.03 -0.37
C ALA A 754 -13.39 -38.22 -0.26
N ALA A 755 -14.07 -37.94 -1.38
CA ALA A 755 -15.35 -37.24 -1.38
C ALA A 755 -16.48 -38.06 -0.71
N ASP A 756 -16.48 -39.38 -0.91
CA ASP A 756 -17.42 -40.31 -0.28
C ASP A 756 -17.17 -40.44 1.23
N PHE A 757 -15.91 -40.51 1.67
CA PHE A 757 -15.55 -40.48 3.10
C PHE A 757 -16.01 -39.17 3.74
N ALA A 758 -15.68 -38.02 3.14
CA ALA A 758 -16.12 -36.72 3.64
C ALA A 758 -17.64 -36.64 3.78
N ARG A 759 -18.39 -37.16 2.78
CA ARG A 759 -19.86 -37.23 2.81
C ARG A 759 -20.39 -38.13 3.93
N GLN A 760 -19.70 -39.22 4.27
CA GLN A 760 -20.08 -40.12 5.36
C GLN A 760 -19.75 -39.53 6.74
N ALA A 761 -18.63 -38.82 6.86
CA ALA A 761 -18.19 -38.13 8.08
C ALA A 761 -18.87 -36.76 8.32
N GLY A 762 -19.76 -36.31 7.44
CA GLY A 762 -20.45 -35.01 7.54
C GLY A 762 -19.64 -33.79 7.06
N TYR A 763 -18.41 -34.01 6.59
CA TYR A 763 -17.51 -32.96 6.10
C TYR A 763 -17.81 -32.50 4.66
N GLY A 764 -17.36 -31.29 4.33
CA GLY A 764 -17.25 -30.79 2.97
C GLY A 764 -15.94 -31.24 2.32
N PHE A 765 -16.02 -31.97 1.22
CA PHE A 765 -14.92 -32.10 0.27
C PHE A 765 -15.02 -30.93 -0.73
N SER A 766 -13.93 -30.23 -1.06
CA SER A 766 -13.99 -29.07 -1.95
C SER A 766 -12.84 -29.04 -2.94
N PRO A 767 -13.07 -29.44 -4.21
CA PRO A 767 -12.12 -29.19 -5.28
C PRO A 767 -11.87 -27.68 -5.44
N VAL A 768 -10.61 -27.31 -5.67
CA VAL A 768 -10.22 -25.97 -6.12
C VAL A 768 -9.93 -26.02 -7.62
N ASP A 769 -10.54 -25.13 -8.40
CA ASP A 769 -10.37 -25.00 -9.84
C ASP A 769 -10.36 -23.53 -10.27
N GLU A 770 -9.70 -23.21 -11.37
CA GLU A 770 -9.48 -21.82 -11.81
C GLU A 770 -9.58 -21.70 -13.33
N TYR A 771 -10.42 -20.79 -13.81
CA TYR A 771 -10.54 -20.51 -15.26
C TYR A 771 -9.76 -19.26 -15.68
N THR A 772 -9.33 -18.43 -14.74
CA THR A 772 -8.61 -17.17 -14.98
C THR A 772 -7.20 -17.35 -15.54
N PRO A 773 -6.31 -18.21 -14.97
CA PRO A 773 -4.95 -18.37 -15.48
C PRO A 773 -4.96 -19.05 -16.86
N PHE A 774 -4.13 -18.53 -17.77
CA PHE A 774 -4.09 -18.97 -19.16
C PHE A 774 -2.66 -18.94 -19.69
N ALA A 775 -1.91 -19.98 -19.36
CA ALA A 775 -0.49 -20.13 -19.64
C ALA A 775 -0.19 -20.65 -21.06
N VAL A 776 0.82 -20.05 -21.69
CA VAL A 776 1.38 -20.55 -22.96
C VAL A 776 1.88 -21.99 -22.77
N GLY A 777 1.57 -22.86 -23.72
CA GLY A 777 1.93 -24.29 -23.67
C GLY A 777 0.92 -25.17 -22.93
N GLY A 778 -0.05 -24.59 -22.22
CA GLY A 778 -1.20 -25.33 -21.69
C GLY A 778 -2.04 -25.93 -22.83
N SER A 779 -2.65 -27.09 -22.60
CA SER A 779 -3.40 -27.85 -23.61
C SER A 779 -4.62 -27.11 -24.18
N ASP A 780 -5.20 -26.17 -23.43
CA ASP A 780 -6.33 -25.33 -23.85
C ASP A 780 -5.88 -23.93 -24.35
N TYR A 781 -4.58 -23.69 -24.46
CA TYR A 781 -4.06 -22.37 -24.80
C TYR A 781 -4.27 -22.03 -26.27
N ASP A 782 -5.18 -21.10 -26.53
CA ASP A 782 -5.28 -20.37 -27.79
C ASP A 782 -5.09 -18.87 -27.50
N ALA A 783 -4.01 -18.31 -28.03
CA ALA A 783 -3.65 -16.90 -27.91
C ALA A 783 -4.76 -15.93 -28.37
N SER A 784 -5.75 -16.40 -29.15
CA SER A 784 -6.93 -15.65 -29.58
C SER A 784 -7.89 -15.28 -28.44
N LEU A 785 -7.84 -15.99 -27.30
CA LEU A 785 -8.83 -15.93 -26.22
C LEU A 785 -8.41 -15.06 -25.02
N ARG A 786 -7.18 -14.54 -25.05
CA ARG A 786 -6.60 -13.74 -23.96
C ARG A 786 -7.32 -12.42 -23.79
N ALA A 787 -7.49 -11.98 -22.54
CA ALA A 787 -7.95 -10.62 -22.25
C ALA A 787 -6.87 -9.60 -22.67
N THR A 788 -7.28 -8.53 -23.35
CA THR A 788 -6.38 -7.46 -23.83
C THR A 788 -6.66 -6.12 -23.16
N THR A 789 -5.61 -5.33 -22.96
CA THR A 789 -5.72 -3.97 -22.41
C THR A 789 -6.13 -2.95 -23.47
N ARG A 790 -6.58 -1.77 -23.04
CA ARG A 790 -6.96 -0.64 -23.91
C ARG A 790 -5.85 -0.23 -24.89
N GLU A 791 -4.60 -0.40 -24.49
CA GLU A 791 -3.40 -0.06 -25.26
C GLU A 791 -2.99 -1.16 -26.27
N GLY A 792 -3.76 -2.24 -26.37
CA GLY A 792 -3.44 -3.42 -27.18
C GLY A 792 -2.44 -4.39 -26.53
N GLY A 793 -2.19 -4.25 -25.21
CA GLY A 793 -1.43 -5.21 -24.42
C GLY A 793 -2.27 -6.41 -24.00
N TYR A 794 -1.75 -7.22 -23.07
CA TYR A 794 -2.46 -8.34 -22.46
C TYR A 794 -2.51 -8.15 -20.94
N HIS A 795 -3.56 -8.66 -20.29
CA HIS A 795 -3.56 -8.79 -18.84
C HIS A 795 -2.72 -10.02 -18.45
N GLU A 796 -1.70 -9.83 -17.63
CA GLU A 796 -0.78 -10.88 -17.16
C GLU A 796 -1.17 -11.33 -15.75
N PHE A 797 -1.36 -12.64 -15.56
CA PHE A 797 -1.77 -13.22 -14.29
C PHE A 797 -0.59 -13.47 -13.35
N ALA A 798 0.48 -14.03 -13.91
CA ALA A 798 1.74 -14.26 -13.22
C ALA A 798 2.90 -14.00 -14.18
N LYS A 799 4.09 -13.73 -13.63
CA LYS A 799 5.33 -13.70 -14.43
C LYS A 799 5.47 -15.04 -15.16
N GLU A 800 6.11 -15.01 -16.34
CA GLU A 800 6.43 -16.19 -17.17
C GLU A 800 5.27 -16.74 -18.02
N GLN A 801 4.78 -15.92 -18.96
CA GLN A 801 3.84 -16.33 -20.04
C GLN A 801 2.45 -16.82 -19.59
N CYS A 802 1.98 -16.41 -18.39
CA CYS A 802 0.63 -16.67 -17.92
C CYS A 802 -0.26 -15.43 -18.04
N PHE A 803 -1.29 -15.50 -18.88
CA PHE A 803 -2.22 -14.41 -19.15
C PHE A 803 -3.59 -14.65 -18.49
N PHE A 804 -4.45 -13.64 -18.48
CA PHE A 804 -5.87 -13.83 -18.16
C PHE A 804 -6.61 -14.41 -19.38
N LEU A 805 -7.41 -15.47 -19.18
CA LEU A 805 -8.48 -15.84 -20.12
C LEU A 805 -9.57 -14.77 -20.08
N CYS A 806 -10.07 -14.31 -21.23
CA CYS A 806 -11.19 -13.39 -21.28
C CYS A 806 -12.45 -14.01 -20.64
N GLU A 807 -13.13 -13.24 -19.79
CA GLU A 807 -14.24 -13.69 -18.93
C GLU A 807 -15.41 -14.31 -19.71
N SER A 808 -15.77 -13.67 -20.82
CA SER A 808 -16.79 -14.16 -21.76
C SER A 808 -16.46 -15.53 -22.37
N GLN A 809 -15.22 -16.01 -22.21
CA GLN A 809 -14.73 -17.28 -22.72
C GLN A 809 -14.63 -18.37 -21.63
N LYS A 810 -14.80 -18.05 -20.33
CA LYS A 810 -14.64 -19.03 -19.22
C LYS A 810 -15.77 -20.06 -19.19
N LEU A 811 -17.03 -19.63 -19.27
CA LEU A 811 -18.22 -20.47 -19.08
C LEU A 811 -18.21 -21.76 -19.92
N ARG A 812 -17.83 -21.68 -21.20
CA ARG A 812 -17.77 -22.85 -22.09
C ARG A 812 -16.75 -23.92 -21.68
N PHE A 813 -15.70 -23.55 -20.94
CA PHE A 813 -14.75 -24.52 -20.38
C PHE A 813 -15.39 -25.20 -19.17
N ALA A 814 -16.00 -24.46 -18.25
CA ALA A 814 -16.76 -25.04 -17.16
C ALA A 814 -17.89 -25.99 -17.66
N GLN A 815 -18.61 -25.61 -18.72
CA GLN A 815 -19.63 -26.45 -19.34
C GLN A 815 -19.08 -27.75 -19.98
N ARG A 816 -17.82 -27.75 -20.41
CA ARG A 816 -17.11 -28.94 -20.93
C ARG A 816 -16.63 -29.84 -19.79
N ASP A 817 -16.08 -29.23 -18.75
CA ASP A 817 -15.24 -29.90 -17.76
C ASP A 817 -16.00 -30.33 -16.50
N LEU A 818 -16.84 -29.44 -15.96
CA LEU A 818 -17.47 -29.59 -14.65
C LEU A 818 -18.42 -30.81 -14.53
N PRO A 819 -19.19 -31.22 -15.56
CA PRO A 819 -19.97 -32.45 -15.49
C PRO A 819 -19.11 -33.69 -15.19
N GLY A 820 -17.91 -33.78 -15.80
CA GLY A 820 -16.97 -34.87 -15.56
C GLY A 820 -16.36 -34.84 -14.15
N VAL A 821 -16.28 -33.66 -13.53
CA VAL A 821 -15.90 -33.52 -12.10
C VAL A 821 -17.02 -34.01 -11.19
N LYS A 822 -18.27 -33.62 -11.47
CA LYS A 822 -19.46 -34.10 -10.74
C LYS A 822 -19.58 -35.62 -10.78
N ASP A 823 -19.28 -36.25 -11.91
CA ASP A 823 -19.29 -37.72 -12.06
C ASP A 823 -18.23 -38.45 -11.19
N VAL A 824 -17.21 -37.74 -10.71
CA VAL A 824 -16.15 -38.27 -9.84
C VAL A 824 -16.42 -38.00 -8.36
N VAL A 825 -16.65 -36.74 -7.98
CA VAL A 825 -16.77 -36.35 -6.55
C VAL A 825 -18.22 -36.20 -6.06
N GLY A 826 -19.19 -36.19 -6.97
CA GLY A 826 -20.60 -35.91 -6.69
C GLY A 826 -20.86 -34.44 -6.39
N GLU A 827 -21.99 -34.16 -5.74
CA GLU A 827 -22.27 -32.81 -5.22
C GLU A 827 -21.38 -32.51 -4.02
N CYS A 828 -20.78 -31.32 -4.03
CA CYS A 828 -19.82 -30.82 -3.06
C CYS A 828 -19.70 -29.27 -3.12
N PRO A 829 -19.28 -28.58 -2.05
CA PRO A 829 -18.86 -27.19 -2.14
C PRO A 829 -17.70 -27.04 -3.14
N TYR A 830 -17.86 -26.27 -4.21
CA TYR A 830 -16.83 -26.13 -5.24
C TYR A 830 -16.14 -24.78 -5.12
N LEU A 831 -14.81 -24.76 -4.97
CA LEU A 831 -14.07 -23.50 -4.91
C LEU A 831 -13.62 -23.10 -6.31
N LEU A 832 -14.09 -21.92 -6.74
CA LEU A 832 -13.69 -21.30 -7.99
C LEU A 832 -12.78 -20.09 -7.71
N ASP A 833 -11.51 -20.28 -8.07
CA ASP A 833 -10.43 -19.33 -7.79
C ASP A 833 -10.50 -18.11 -8.72
N CYS A 834 -10.01 -16.99 -8.20
CA CYS A 834 -9.93 -15.67 -8.84
C CYS A 834 -11.24 -14.99 -9.26
N GLU A 835 -12.43 -15.58 -9.06
CA GLU A 835 -13.68 -14.92 -9.47
C GLU A 835 -14.08 -13.73 -8.58
N GLY A 836 -13.61 -13.69 -7.33
CA GLY A 836 -13.69 -12.52 -6.44
C GLY A 836 -12.57 -11.48 -6.63
N CYS A 837 -11.63 -11.69 -7.58
CA CYS A 837 -10.58 -10.72 -7.88
C CYS A 837 -11.13 -9.40 -8.45
N SER A 838 -10.28 -8.37 -8.48
CA SER A 838 -10.55 -7.10 -9.15
C SER A 838 -11.04 -7.25 -10.59
N VAL A 839 -11.75 -6.20 -11.03
CA VAL A 839 -12.46 -6.11 -12.30
C VAL A 839 -11.58 -5.38 -13.32
N TYR A 840 -11.62 -5.83 -14.59
CA TYR A 840 -10.83 -5.33 -15.72
C TYR A 840 -11.71 -5.23 -16.99
N GLU A 841 -11.13 -4.80 -18.10
CA GLU A 841 -11.80 -4.78 -19.41
C GLU A 841 -11.07 -5.64 -20.43
N CYS A 842 -11.80 -6.23 -21.39
CA CYS A 842 -11.21 -6.83 -22.59
C CYS A 842 -11.49 -5.93 -23.80
N HIS A 843 -10.43 -5.51 -24.48
CA HIS A 843 -10.50 -4.65 -25.68
C HIS A 843 -10.34 -5.42 -26.99
N ASP A 844 -10.31 -6.76 -26.96
CA ASP A 844 -10.14 -7.59 -28.14
C ASP A 844 -11.37 -7.51 -29.04
N PRO A 845 -11.24 -7.22 -30.35
CA PRO A 845 -12.39 -7.07 -31.23
C PRO A 845 -13.20 -8.36 -31.44
N ARG A 846 -12.68 -9.53 -31.03
CA ARG A 846 -13.35 -10.84 -31.17
C ARG A 846 -14.26 -11.19 -29.99
N HIS A 847 -13.95 -10.70 -28.80
CA HIS A 847 -14.68 -10.98 -27.55
C HIS A 847 -14.58 -9.82 -26.56
N PRO A 848 -14.93 -8.58 -26.96
CA PRO A 848 -14.77 -7.42 -26.10
C PRO A 848 -15.74 -7.49 -24.91
N VAL A 849 -15.30 -7.00 -23.75
CA VAL A 849 -16.07 -7.04 -22.49
C VAL A 849 -15.78 -5.78 -21.67
N THR A 850 -16.81 -5.05 -21.24
CA THR A 850 -16.70 -3.98 -20.22
C THR A 850 -16.58 -4.58 -18.81
N SER A 851 -16.18 -3.77 -17.82
CA SER A 851 -16.16 -4.16 -16.41
C SER A 851 -17.52 -4.70 -15.94
N ARG A 852 -18.62 -4.05 -16.31
CA ARG A 852 -19.98 -4.51 -16.02
C ARG A 852 -20.32 -5.85 -16.69
N GLU A 853 -19.98 -6.03 -17.97
CA GLU A 853 -20.21 -7.27 -18.70
C GLU A 853 -19.38 -8.44 -18.15
N GLN A 854 -18.16 -8.19 -17.68
CA GLN A 854 -17.32 -9.19 -16.99
C GLN A 854 -18.01 -9.72 -15.74
N VAL A 855 -18.51 -8.83 -14.89
CA VAL A 855 -19.15 -9.26 -13.63
C VAL A 855 -20.44 -10.04 -13.90
N LEU A 856 -21.16 -9.72 -14.98
CA LEU A 856 -22.28 -10.54 -15.44
C LEU A 856 -21.84 -11.92 -15.96
N ALA A 857 -20.74 -12.01 -16.72
CA ALA A 857 -20.16 -13.29 -17.16
C ALA A 857 -19.66 -14.15 -15.98
N ARG A 858 -19.03 -13.55 -14.97
CA ARG A 858 -18.66 -14.24 -13.72
C ARG A 858 -19.89 -14.73 -12.95
N ARG A 859 -20.95 -13.93 -12.85
CA ARG A 859 -22.24 -14.37 -12.26
C ARG A 859 -22.83 -15.56 -12.99
N GLU A 860 -22.80 -15.58 -14.32
CA GLU A 860 -23.29 -16.71 -15.13
C GLU A 860 -22.46 -17.98 -14.86
N LEU A 861 -21.12 -17.86 -14.85
CA LEU A 861 -20.21 -18.94 -14.49
C LEU A 861 -20.47 -19.48 -13.07
N LEU A 862 -20.52 -18.62 -12.06
CA LEU A 862 -20.79 -19.02 -10.67
C LEU A 862 -22.18 -19.66 -10.52
N THR A 863 -23.18 -19.19 -11.27
CA THR A 863 -24.53 -19.79 -11.27
C THR A 863 -24.49 -21.20 -11.86
N TYR A 864 -23.79 -21.39 -12.98
CA TYR A 864 -23.60 -22.72 -13.58
C TYR A 864 -22.85 -23.69 -12.64
N VAL A 865 -21.85 -23.20 -11.89
CA VAL A 865 -21.18 -24.01 -10.86
C VAL A 865 -22.15 -24.38 -9.73
N ARG A 866 -23.01 -23.46 -9.27
CA ARG A 866 -24.03 -23.75 -8.25
C ARG A 866 -25.02 -24.82 -8.72
N GLU A 867 -25.55 -24.68 -9.92
CA GLU A 867 -26.50 -25.63 -10.51
C GLU A 867 -25.88 -27.02 -10.73
N THR A 868 -24.58 -27.06 -11.04
CA THR A 868 -23.86 -28.32 -11.26
C THR A 868 -23.42 -28.97 -9.94
N MET A 869 -22.68 -28.27 -9.08
CA MET A 869 -22.03 -28.85 -7.89
C MET A 869 -22.85 -28.75 -6.60
N GLY A 870 -23.86 -27.87 -6.57
CA GLY A 870 -24.80 -27.68 -5.46
C GLY A 870 -24.43 -26.59 -4.46
N SER A 871 -23.15 -26.22 -4.34
CA SER A 871 -22.69 -25.08 -3.51
C SER A 871 -21.42 -24.45 -4.09
N VAL A 872 -21.28 -23.14 -3.95
CA VAL A 872 -20.20 -22.33 -4.53
C VAL A 872 -19.40 -21.63 -3.46
N VAL A 873 -18.09 -21.84 -3.50
CA VAL A 873 -17.08 -21.07 -2.78
C VAL A 873 -16.34 -20.22 -3.82
N SER A 874 -16.09 -18.95 -3.52
CA SER A 874 -15.31 -18.06 -4.39
C SER A 874 -14.08 -17.57 -3.65
N GLU A 875 -12.94 -17.52 -4.33
CA GLU A 875 -11.69 -16.99 -3.79
C GLU A 875 -11.71 -15.46 -3.66
N GLY A 876 -10.89 -14.95 -2.73
CA GLY A 876 -10.85 -13.55 -2.37
C GLY A 876 -12.07 -13.11 -1.58
N SER A 877 -12.23 -11.78 -1.53
CA SER A 877 -13.43 -11.12 -1.04
C SER A 877 -14.55 -11.26 -2.09
N PRO A 878 -15.66 -11.96 -1.82
CA PRO A 878 -16.76 -12.03 -2.76
C PRO A 878 -17.34 -10.63 -2.93
N LEU A 879 -17.35 -10.10 -4.15
CA LEU A 879 -18.02 -8.83 -4.43
C LEU A 879 -19.49 -8.93 -4.03
N ASP A 880 -20.06 -7.83 -3.55
CA ASP A 880 -21.51 -7.64 -3.33
C ASP A 880 -22.36 -8.26 -4.47
N ALA A 881 -21.91 -8.01 -5.71
CA ALA A 881 -22.47 -8.49 -6.96
C ALA A 881 -22.42 -10.03 -7.18
N PHE A 882 -21.90 -10.82 -6.25
CA PHE A 882 -21.93 -12.29 -6.27
C PHE A 882 -22.62 -12.89 -5.04
N THR A 883 -23.04 -12.08 -4.07
CA THR A 883 -23.46 -12.58 -2.75
C THR A 883 -24.71 -13.44 -2.78
N ASP A 884 -25.60 -13.28 -3.77
CA ASP A 884 -26.76 -14.14 -4.05
C ASP A 884 -26.40 -15.52 -4.64
N VAL A 885 -25.21 -15.64 -5.25
CA VAL A 885 -24.74 -16.86 -5.96
C VAL A 885 -23.55 -17.54 -5.26
N VAL A 886 -22.84 -16.89 -4.34
CA VAL A 886 -21.69 -17.44 -3.59
C VAL A 886 -22.09 -17.74 -2.14
N ASP A 887 -21.89 -18.98 -1.68
CA ASP A 887 -22.20 -19.39 -0.29
C ASP A 887 -21.07 -19.04 0.70
N VAL A 888 -19.82 -19.11 0.24
CA VAL A 888 -18.62 -18.89 1.06
C VAL A 888 -17.64 -18.01 0.29
N GLY A 889 -17.15 -16.94 0.92
CA GLY A 889 -15.97 -16.22 0.42
C GLY A 889 -14.71 -16.76 1.10
N HIS A 890 -13.71 -17.20 0.36
CA HIS A 890 -12.51 -17.86 0.90
C HIS A 890 -11.37 -16.90 1.29
N GLY A 891 -11.40 -15.64 0.84
CA GLY A 891 -10.40 -14.63 1.20
C GLY A 891 -10.46 -14.20 2.68
N HIS A 892 -9.56 -13.34 3.11
CA HIS A 892 -9.49 -12.91 4.51
C HIS A 892 -10.52 -11.81 4.81
N SER A 893 -11.30 -11.94 5.89
CA SER A 893 -12.27 -10.90 6.26
C SER A 893 -11.59 -9.64 6.80
N ILE A 894 -10.55 -9.79 7.64
CA ILE A 894 -9.94 -8.68 8.40
C ILE A 894 -8.49 -8.44 7.99
N GLY A 895 -8.21 -7.23 7.53
CA GLY A 895 -6.98 -6.87 6.82
C GLY A 895 -5.73 -6.57 7.66
N PHE A 896 -5.75 -6.76 8.99
CA PHE A 896 -4.57 -6.48 9.83
C PHE A 896 -3.39 -7.42 9.53
N GLN A 897 -3.62 -8.57 8.88
CA GLN A 897 -2.57 -9.50 8.45
C GLN A 897 -1.73 -8.99 7.27
N TRP A 898 -2.16 -7.93 6.58
CA TRP A 898 -1.52 -7.43 5.36
C TRP A 898 -1.44 -5.90 5.26
N TRP A 899 -2.11 -5.13 6.12
CA TRP A 899 -2.26 -3.68 5.93
C TRP A 899 -2.27 -2.82 7.23
N GLU A 900 -1.16 -2.83 7.95
CA GLU A 900 -0.96 -1.98 9.15
C GLU A 900 -0.76 -0.47 8.84
N SER A 901 -0.57 -0.07 7.58
CA SER A 901 -0.13 1.29 7.23
C SER A 901 -1.22 2.37 7.10
N LYS A 902 -2.45 2.01 6.72
CA LYS A 902 -3.52 3.01 6.46
C LYS A 902 -4.27 3.40 7.75
N PRO A 903 -4.68 4.67 7.92
CA PRO A 903 -5.46 5.12 9.08
C PRO A 903 -6.89 4.53 9.14
N GLY A 904 -7.61 4.87 10.20
CA GLY A 904 -9.00 4.48 10.46
C GLY A 904 -9.14 3.27 11.37
N VAL A 905 -10.28 3.17 12.05
CA VAL A 905 -10.61 2.07 12.97
C VAL A 905 -11.40 1.01 12.19
N PHE A 906 -10.96 -0.26 12.25
CA PHE A 906 -11.71 -1.38 11.67
C PHE A 906 -13.04 -1.59 12.40
N VAL A 907 -14.09 -1.85 11.64
CA VAL A 907 -15.43 -2.22 12.13
C VAL A 907 -16.00 -3.36 11.28
N PRO A 908 -16.92 -4.20 11.80
CA PRO A 908 -17.49 -5.32 11.06
C PRO A 908 -18.52 -4.88 10.01
N LEU A 909 -18.17 -3.94 9.12
CA LEU A 909 -19.10 -3.36 8.16
C LEU A 909 -19.65 -4.39 7.16
N TRP A 910 -18.81 -5.33 6.70
CA TRP A 910 -19.24 -6.42 5.83
C TRP A 910 -20.12 -7.40 6.61
N SER A 911 -19.67 -7.85 7.78
CA SER A 911 -20.47 -8.77 8.62
C SER A 911 -21.82 -8.14 9.06
N LEU A 912 -21.88 -6.83 9.30
CA LEU A 912 -23.13 -6.11 9.58
C LEU A 912 -24.12 -6.14 8.40
N VAL A 913 -23.65 -6.26 7.16
CA VAL A 913 -24.49 -6.40 5.97
C VAL A 913 -24.77 -7.87 5.65
N TYR A 914 -23.78 -8.77 5.78
CA TYR A 914 -23.81 -10.11 5.17
C TYR A 914 -23.71 -11.31 6.11
N ALA A 915 -23.50 -11.12 7.42
CA ALA A 915 -23.70 -12.20 8.39
C ALA A 915 -25.15 -12.72 8.29
N GLY A 916 -25.30 -14.04 8.27
CA GLY A 916 -26.56 -14.73 8.00
C GLY A 916 -26.82 -15.02 6.51
N ALA A 917 -25.98 -14.57 5.58
CA ALA A 917 -26.11 -14.84 4.13
C ALA A 917 -24.90 -15.54 3.49
N VAL A 918 -23.69 -15.08 3.81
CA VAL A 918 -22.43 -15.60 3.25
C VAL A 918 -21.53 -16.05 4.39
N VAL A 919 -20.95 -17.24 4.28
CA VAL A 919 -19.93 -17.72 5.22
C VAL A 919 -18.61 -17.01 4.93
N ASP A 920 -17.96 -16.53 5.98
CA ASP A 920 -16.77 -15.69 5.90
C ASP A 920 -15.63 -16.28 6.75
N LEU A 921 -14.39 -16.12 6.31
CA LEU A 921 -13.24 -16.89 6.80
C LEU A 921 -12.14 -15.99 7.42
N PHE A 922 -11.76 -16.34 8.64
CA PHE A 922 -10.58 -15.83 9.32
C PHE A 922 -9.40 -16.80 9.14
N ARG A 923 -8.31 -16.35 8.51
CA ARG A 923 -7.08 -17.14 8.38
C ARG A 923 -6.32 -17.15 9.70
N VAL A 924 -6.07 -18.33 10.24
CA VAL A 924 -5.41 -18.50 11.55
C VAL A 924 -3.88 -18.45 11.45
N SER A 925 -3.30 -18.99 10.38
CA SER A 925 -1.85 -19.15 10.23
C SER A 925 -1.10 -17.81 10.33
N GLY A 926 -0.34 -17.60 11.41
CA GLY A 926 0.38 -16.36 11.69
C GLY A 926 -0.46 -15.24 12.33
N ALA A 927 -1.65 -15.56 12.82
CA ALA A 927 -2.56 -14.64 13.52
C ALA A 927 -3.32 -15.36 14.64
N GLU A 928 -2.61 -16.16 15.43
CA GLU A 928 -3.17 -17.04 16.47
C GLU A 928 -3.93 -16.25 17.56
N ASP A 929 -3.48 -15.03 17.89
CA ASP A 929 -4.16 -14.09 18.80
C ASP A 929 -5.45 -13.47 18.21
N GLY A 930 -5.80 -13.78 16.95
CA GLY A 930 -6.94 -13.22 16.22
C GLY A 930 -8.31 -13.79 16.60
N MET A 931 -8.37 -14.84 17.44
CA MET A 931 -9.62 -15.54 17.78
C MET A 931 -10.75 -14.63 18.32
N PRO A 932 -10.49 -13.61 19.17
CA PRO A 932 -11.55 -12.70 19.64
C PRO A 932 -12.21 -11.91 18.51
N TYR A 933 -11.47 -11.56 17.45
CA TYR A 933 -12.04 -10.90 16.27
C TYR A 933 -12.90 -11.87 15.44
N ALA A 934 -12.45 -13.10 15.24
CA ALA A 934 -13.23 -14.13 14.56
C ALA A 934 -14.57 -14.39 15.27
N ALA A 935 -14.55 -14.46 16.61
CA ALA A 935 -15.75 -14.60 17.42
C ALA A 935 -16.67 -13.37 17.34
N LEU A 936 -16.13 -12.15 17.48
CA LEU A 936 -16.90 -10.91 17.35
C LEU A 936 -17.63 -10.80 16.02
N TYR A 937 -16.94 -11.07 14.91
CA TYR A 937 -17.49 -10.83 13.57
C TYR A 937 -18.26 -12.05 13.04
N GLY A 938 -18.12 -13.19 13.71
CA GLY A 938 -18.85 -14.43 13.44
C GLY A 938 -18.23 -15.28 12.33
N LEU A 939 -16.94 -15.12 12.12
CA LEU A 939 -16.13 -15.74 11.06
C LEU A 939 -15.82 -17.21 11.38
N ASN A 940 -15.45 -17.98 10.37
CA ASN A 940 -15.01 -19.37 10.53
C ASN A 940 -13.48 -19.47 10.37
N ALA A 941 -12.85 -20.41 11.09
CA ALA A 941 -11.41 -20.59 11.00
C ALA A 941 -10.99 -21.20 9.65
N ARG A 942 -9.99 -20.61 8.98
CA ARG A 942 -9.25 -21.16 7.84
C ARG A 942 -7.82 -21.45 8.27
N PHE A 943 -7.39 -22.69 8.07
CA PHE A 943 -6.03 -23.14 8.30
C PHE A 943 -5.34 -23.39 6.97
N ASP A 944 -4.14 -22.83 6.84
CA ASP A 944 -3.24 -23.13 5.74
C ASP A 944 -2.33 -24.28 6.20
N ASP A 945 -2.26 -25.33 5.39
CA ASP A 945 -1.72 -26.67 5.68
C ASP A 945 -2.72 -27.65 6.32
N TYR A 946 -2.69 -28.89 5.83
CA TYR A 946 -3.48 -30.02 6.34
C TYR A 946 -2.85 -30.57 7.63
N LYS A 947 -2.97 -29.79 8.72
CA LYS A 947 -2.50 -30.12 10.06
C LYS A 947 -3.67 -30.28 11.03
N VAL A 948 -3.46 -31.08 12.08
CA VAL A 948 -4.37 -31.20 13.22
C VAL A 948 -3.52 -31.32 14.48
N GLY A 949 -3.51 -30.26 15.27
CA GLY A 949 -2.84 -30.12 16.56
C GLY A 949 -3.74 -29.39 17.57
N ALA A 950 -3.12 -28.82 18.61
CA ALA A 950 -3.85 -28.14 19.67
C ALA A 950 -4.59 -26.89 19.16
N THR A 951 -3.96 -26.11 18.28
CA THR A 951 -4.52 -24.86 17.75
C THR A 951 -5.81 -25.11 16.95
N GLU A 952 -5.79 -26.04 16.00
CA GLU A 952 -6.95 -26.32 15.13
C GLU A 952 -8.15 -26.83 15.95
N VAL A 953 -7.87 -27.68 16.95
CA VAL A 953 -8.88 -28.23 17.87
C VAL A 953 -9.43 -27.16 18.82
N GLU A 954 -8.58 -26.27 19.34
CA GLU A 954 -9.02 -25.16 20.19
C GLU A 954 -9.91 -24.19 19.40
N TRP A 955 -9.45 -23.73 18.23
CA TRP A 955 -10.22 -22.84 17.36
C TRP A 955 -11.57 -23.45 16.98
N HIS A 956 -11.63 -24.74 16.63
CA HIS A 956 -12.90 -25.40 16.34
C HIS A 956 -13.83 -25.41 17.56
N LYS A 957 -13.37 -25.89 18.72
CA LYS A 957 -14.19 -25.93 19.95
C LYS A 957 -14.66 -24.55 20.41
N ARG A 958 -13.80 -23.55 20.25
CA ARG A 958 -14.07 -22.19 20.76
C ARG A 958 -14.90 -21.33 19.82
N ILE A 959 -14.87 -21.60 18.51
CA ILE A 959 -15.63 -20.88 17.50
C ILE A 959 -16.83 -21.71 17.02
N SER A 960 -16.65 -22.94 16.57
CA SER A 960 -17.70 -23.76 15.94
C SER A 960 -18.67 -24.39 16.95
N ASP A 961 -18.15 -25.10 17.96
CA ASP A 961 -18.98 -25.85 18.92
C ASP A 961 -19.71 -24.93 19.91
N ALA A 962 -19.05 -23.83 20.31
CA ALA A 962 -19.57 -22.88 21.28
C ALA A 962 -20.90 -22.22 20.86
N TRP A 963 -21.19 -22.19 19.56
CA TRP A 963 -22.43 -21.63 19.03
C TRP A 963 -22.85 -22.29 17.70
N PRO A 964 -23.62 -23.40 17.77
CA PRO A 964 -24.20 -24.05 16.61
C PRO A 964 -25.04 -23.12 15.74
N ASP A 965 -24.98 -23.32 14.42
CA ASP A 965 -25.67 -22.55 13.37
C ASP A 965 -25.37 -21.03 13.31
N ARG A 966 -24.28 -20.55 13.95
CA ARG A 966 -23.82 -19.15 13.92
C ARG A 966 -23.98 -18.48 12.55
N ASN A 967 -23.49 -19.09 11.47
CA ASN A 967 -23.48 -18.42 10.16
C ASN A 967 -24.88 -18.17 9.56
N CYS A 968 -25.96 -18.66 10.18
CA CYS A 968 -27.33 -18.28 9.82
C CYS A 968 -27.80 -16.97 10.50
N TYR A 969 -27.21 -16.56 11.61
CA TYR A 969 -27.65 -15.40 12.38
C TYR A 969 -27.19 -14.07 11.75
N GLU A 970 -28.04 -13.06 11.84
CA GLU A 970 -27.68 -11.68 11.49
C GLU A 970 -26.86 -11.03 12.61
N LEU A 971 -25.70 -10.43 12.30
CA LEU A 971 -25.01 -9.50 13.19
C LEU A 971 -25.82 -8.20 13.28
N VAL A 972 -26.78 -8.10 14.21
CA VAL A 972 -27.71 -6.97 14.31
C VAL A 972 -27.10 -5.71 14.92
N GLY A 973 -26.00 -5.83 15.68
CA GLY A 973 -25.31 -4.66 16.25
C GLY A 973 -23.85 -4.93 16.65
N HIS A 974 -23.06 -3.87 16.68
CA HIS A 974 -21.67 -3.86 17.14
C HIS A 974 -21.37 -2.55 17.88
N GLU A 975 -20.65 -2.61 19.00
CA GLU A 975 -20.29 -1.43 19.80
C GLU A 975 -18.90 -1.56 20.47
N PHE A 976 -18.20 -0.43 20.60
CA PHE A 976 -17.02 -0.30 21.47
C PHE A 976 -17.51 0.06 22.87
N VAL A 977 -17.58 -0.93 23.76
CA VAL A 977 -17.96 -0.75 25.17
C VAL A 977 -16.88 0.03 25.92
N THR A 978 -15.61 -0.23 25.57
CA THR A 978 -14.46 0.63 25.85
C THR A 978 -13.55 0.64 24.61
N PRO A 979 -12.49 1.48 24.53
CA PRO A 979 -11.54 1.42 23.41
C PRO A 979 -10.88 0.05 23.19
N LEU A 980 -10.83 -0.80 24.22
CA LEU A 980 -10.24 -2.15 24.16
C LEU A 980 -11.26 -3.27 24.39
N VAL A 981 -12.55 -2.96 24.56
CA VAL A 981 -13.60 -3.98 24.79
C VAL A 981 -14.72 -3.74 23.80
N GLN A 982 -14.95 -4.73 22.95
CA GLN A 982 -15.95 -4.67 21.88
C GLN A 982 -17.05 -5.69 22.15
N LYS A 983 -18.25 -5.39 21.64
CA LYS A 983 -19.41 -6.26 21.74
C LYS A 983 -20.09 -6.37 20.39
N SER A 984 -20.41 -7.60 20.02
CA SER A 984 -21.33 -7.93 18.93
C SER A 984 -22.62 -8.50 19.47
N ARG A 985 -23.74 -8.21 18.81
CA ARG A 985 -25.02 -8.88 19.02
C ARG A 985 -25.47 -9.52 17.73
N PHE A 986 -25.71 -10.82 17.78
CA PHE A 986 -26.29 -11.60 16.70
C PHE A 986 -27.72 -12.01 17.05
N GLN A 987 -28.57 -12.12 16.04
CA GLN A 987 -29.97 -12.51 16.21
C GLN A 987 -30.46 -13.38 15.05
N GLU A 988 -31.27 -14.39 15.39
CA GLU A 988 -32.00 -15.25 14.47
C GLU A 988 -33.37 -15.56 15.09
N ASN A 989 -34.44 -14.99 14.52
CA ASN A 989 -35.77 -14.97 15.14
C ASN A 989 -35.72 -14.41 16.58
N ASP A 990 -36.23 -15.16 17.57
CA ASP A 990 -36.19 -14.80 19.00
C ASP A 990 -34.86 -15.17 19.69
N SER A 991 -33.95 -15.88 19.01
CA SER A 991 -32.64 -16.27 19.56
C SER A 991 -31.66 -15.11 19.45
N VAL A 992 -31.05 -14.75 20.58
CA VAL A 992 -30.07 -13.64 20.68
C VAL A 992 -28.77 -14.15 21.30
N VAL A 993 -27.65 -13.80 20.65
CA VAL A 993 -26.30 -14.12 21.10
C VAL A 993 -25.48 -12.84 21.22
N ASP A 994 -25.00 -12.54 22.42
CA ASP A 994 -24.01 -11.47 22.65
C ASP A 994 -22.60 -12.09 22.68
N VAL A 995 -21.65 -11.48 21.97
CA VAL A 995 -20.21 -11.82 22.05
C VAL A 995 -19.48 -10.60 22.60
N ILE A 996 -18.74 -10.78 23.70
CA ILE A 996 -17.91 -9.73 24.31
C ILE A 996 -16.46 -10.14 24.14
N ALA A 997 -15.63 -9.28 23.55
CA ALA A 997 -14.19 -9.49 23.42
C ALA A 997 -13.41 -8.35 24.08
N ASN A 998 -12.34 -8.73 24.77
CA ASN A 998 -11.48 -7.87 25.55
C ASN A 998 -10.05 -7.94 24.99
N PHE A 999 -9.63 -6.90 24.31
CA PHE A 999 -8.27 -6.73 23.77
C PHE A 999 -7.31 -6.08 24.77
N GLY A 1000 -7.77 -5.76 25.99
CA GLY A 1000 -6.93 -5.19 27.04
C GLY A 1000 -6.13 -6.24 27.81
N ASP A 1001 -5.11 -5.78 28.53
CA ASP A 1001 -4.25 -6.61 29.39
C ASP A 1001 -4.81 -6.84 30.81
N ALA A 1002 -6.04 -6.38 31.08
CA ALA A 1002 -6.76 -6.58 32.34
C ALA A 1002 -8.14 -7.21 32.10
N GLU A 1003 -8.65 -7.96 33.08
CA GLU A 1003 -10.00 -8.54 33.05
C GLU A 1003 -11.07 -7.45 32.94
N TYR A 1004 -12.10 -7.69 32.12
CA TYR A 1004 -13.28 -6.83 32.00
C TYR A 1004 -14.53 -7.53 32.55
N LEU A 1005 -15.34 -6.82 33.33
CA LEU A 1005 -16.60 -7.34 33.87
C LEU A 1005 -17.79 -6.89 33.03
N TYR A 1006 -18.39 -7.82 32.27
CA TYR A 1006 -19.69 -7.60 31.62
C TYR A 1006 -20.80 -7.95 32.60
N GLY A 1007 -21.30 -6.95 33.32
CA GLY A 1007 -22.22 -7.15 34.44
C GLY A 1007 -21.52 -7.89 35.60
N ALA A 1008 -21.88 -9.16 35.80
CA ALA A 1008 -21.24 -10.04 36.79
C ALA A 1008 -20.27 -11.07 36.16
N HIS A 1009 -20.07 -11.06 34.84
CA HIS A 1009 -19.33 -12.09 34.10
C HIS A 1009 -17.94 -11.59 33.70
N PRO A 1010 -16.85 -12.28 34.09
CA PRO A 1010 -15.49 -11.91 33.70
C PRO A 1010 -15.18 -12.34 32.26
N VAL A 1011 -14.61 -11.39 31.52
CA VAL A 1011 -14.02 -11.56 30.19
C VAL A 1011 -12.50 -11.41 30.36
N PRO A 1012 -11.72 -12.51 30.23
CA PRO A 1012 -10.27 -12.49 30.43
C PRO A 1012 -9.56 -11.49 29.51
N PRO A 1013 -8.35 -11.03 29.87
CA PRO A 1013 -7.53 -10.19 28.99
C PRO A 1013 -7.15 -10.94 27.71
N ARG A 1014 -7.15 -10.23 26.58
CA ARG A 1014 -6.89 -10.75 25.22
C ARG A 1014 -7.78 -11.93 24.80
N ASP A 1015 -9.02 -11.95 25.30
CA ASP A 1015 -9.94 -13.08 25.12
C ASP A 1015 -11.42 -12.64 24.93
N PHE A 1016 -12.32 -13.60 24.73
CA PHE A 1016 -13.75 -13.36 24.50
C PHE A 1016 -14.68 -14.31 25.28
N ARG A 1017 -15.95 -13.92 25.36
CA ARG A 1017 -17.05 -14.69 25.95
C ARG A 1017 -18.30 -14.63 25.06
N VAL A 1018 -18.96 -15.77 24.92
CA VAL A 1018 -20.24 -15.91 24.20
C VAL A 1018 -21.39 -16.11 25.19
N PHE A 1019 -22.48 -15.37 24.99
CA PHE A 1019 -23.68 -15.39 25.83
C PHE A 1019 -24.92 -15.67 24.97
N VAL A 1020 -25.56 -16.83 25.16
CA VAL A 1020 -26.82 -17.18 24.48
C VAL A 1020 -27.97 -16.96 25.44
N GLY A 1021 -28.96 -16.16 25.05
CA GLY A 1021 -30.10 -15.83 25.92
C GLY A 1021 -29.72 -15.11 27.22
N GLY A 1022 -28.55 -14.47 27.27
CA GLY A 1022 -28.00 -13.83 28.47
C GLY A 1022 -27.26 -14.77 29.44
N VAL A 1023 -27.11 -16.05 29.11
CA VAL A 1023 -26.32 -17.02 29.89
C VAL A 1023 -24.99 -17.28 29.18
N THR A 1024 -23.88 -17.26 29.92
CA THR A 1024 -22.55 -17.63 29.39
C THR A 1024 -22.55 -19.09 28.97
N VAL A 1025 -22.12 -19.39 27.75
CA VAL A 1025 -22.06 -20.77 27.21
C VAL A 1025 -20.64 -21.34 27.21
N GLN A 1026 -19.66 -20.55 27.66
CA GLN A 1026 -18.23 -20.81 27.49
C GLN A 1026 -17.44 -20.28 28.69
N GLU A 1027 -16.84 -21.18 29.49
CA GLU A 1027 -15.85 -20.86 30.53
C GLU A 1027 -14.44 -20.66 29.97
#